data_AF-A0A8V0X3J2-F1
#
_entry.id   AF-A0A8V0X3J2-F1
#
_cell.length_a   1.000
_cell.length_b   1.000
_cell.length_c   1.000
_cell.angle_alpha   90.00
_cell.angle_beta   90.00
_cell.angle_gamma   90.00
#
_symmetry.space_group_name_H-M   'P 1'
#
loop_
_entity.id
_entity.type
_entity.pdbx_description
1 polymer ?
#
loop_
_entity_poly.entity_id
_entity_poly.type
_entity_poly.pdbx_seq_one_letter_code
_entity_poly.pdbx_strand_id
1 'polypeptide(L)'
;MAVTVDPWDLGVVGGYFLCVFAVGLWSLRRSSRSSVTGYFLAGRRMGWGAVGASLFASNIGSGHFVGLAGTAAASGIAVGGFEWHAMFMVLLLGWIFVPIYMKAGVTTMPQYLRKRFGGARIQICLSALSLLLYVTTKISVDLFSGAVFLQAALGWDLYGAVAALLGVTAVYTITGGLTALMYADMVQSAVMVGGASVLAGYALTAVGGVPALFHRFPLSLPPTTQRCPHRALALKLLRPPGGDLPWPGMLLGLGATAGWYWCTDQVIVQRCLAGRSLTHVRGGCVLCGYLKVLPMFLMVLPGMAARLLYPEVVACPDAASCRRACGVASGCSNVAYPKLVVGLLPHGLRGLMLAVVLAALMSSLASILASAGAIFSLDLYGRLRPDATQRRLLVVGRLFMVLLVGLSLAWLPVVRAAQGGRLFDYIQAVGSFLTPPIAALFFLAVFVPRVNEPGAFWGLVGGLALGLARMVPEFAMGTETASCQAGSGETGNSTGSGWTGALGTGSAVAFTGSSFSSTGSGSSGPEIIGVGSGSVEVEYGETGSGSAWGAGRCPDFLCGLHYLHFAALLFVATCAIAVAVSLCHPPIPRRHLHRLVFSLRHSREPRDDLDRESSRDGDVQLRGVEVKPSSQGAEPSNQGAEPINQGVEPHAQGAEPSNQGAEQRSQWEEPQRQGAGPPSQGAGLDDQGGVVDALAPPPEDPLWIRVVNINAIIMMAVAIFLWGYFA
;
A
#
# COMPACT_ATOMS: atom_id res chain seq x y z
N MET A 1 -22.35 27.05 6.25
CA MET A 1 -23.42 26.53 7.13
C MET A 1 -22.81 25.45 8.00
N ALA A 2 -22.49 25.76 9.25
CA ALA A 2 -22.22 24.71 10.24
C ALA A 2 -23.55 24.02 10.53
N VAL A 3 -23.63 22.71 10.31
CA VAL A 3 -24.84 22.00 10.71
C VAL A 3 -24.69 21.63 12.17
N THR A 4 -25.65 22.06 12.99
CA THR A 4 -25.79 21.60 14.36
C THR A 4 -25.97 20.09 14.34
N VAL A 5 -24.98 19.36 14.88
CA VAL A 5 -25.06 17.90 15.00
C VAL A 5 -26.18 17.59 15.97
N ASP A 6 -27.14 16.78 15.53
CA ASP A 6 -28.27 16.42 16.36
C ASP A 6 -27.81 15.54 17.55
N PRO A 7 -28.39 15.66 18.75
CA PRO A 7 -28.10 14.74 19.85
C PRO A 7 -28.17 13.26 19.47
N TRP A 8 -29.07 12.88 18.55
CA TRP A 8 -29.16 11.51 18.03
C TRP A 8 -27.93 11.11 17.23
N ASP A 9 -27.36 12.03 16.43
CA ASP A 9 -26.14 11.76 15.68
C ASP A 9 -24.94 11.54 16.61
N LEU A 10 -24.83 12.36 17.66
CA LEU A 10 -23.80 12.22 18.70
C LEU A 10 -23.96 10.91 19.48
N GLY A 11 -25.20 10.52 19.79
CA GLY A 11 -25.50 9.24 20.45
C GLY A 11 -25.02 8.03 19.63
N VAL A 12 -25.23 8.04 18.31
CA VAL A 12 -24.75 6.97 17.41
C VAL A 12 -23.23 6.93 17.36
N VAL A 13 -22.56 8.09 17.24
CA VAL A 13 -21.09 8.17 17.24
C VAL A 13 -20.52 7.70 18.58
N GLY A 14 -21.12 8.10 19.70
CA GLY A 14 -20.73 7.63 21.04
C GLY A 14 -20.90 6.13 21.22
N GLY A 15 -22.01 5.56 20.73
CA GLY A 15 -22.25 4.12 20.72
C GLY A 15 -21.23 3.35 19.89
N TYR A 16 -20.82 3.89 18.74
CA TYR A 16 -19.73 3.35 17.92
C TYR A 16 -18.41 3.29 18.72
N PHE A 17 -18.00 4.39 19.35
CA PHE A 17 -16.77 4.43 20.13
C PHE A 17 -16.81 3.46 21.31
N LEU A 18 -17.95 3.37 21.99
CA LEU A 18 -18.14 2.40 23.08
C LEU A 18 -17.98 0.95 22.59
N CYS A 19 -18.54 0.63 21.42
CA CYS A 19 -18.43 -0.70 20.82
C CYS A 19 -16.98 -1.05 20.47
N VAL A 20 -16.26 -0.16 19.78
CA VAL A 20 -14.85 -0.37 19.43
C VAL A 20 -13.98 -0.49 20.68
N PHE A 21 -14.21 0.36 21.68
CA PHE A 21 -13.49 0.32 22.94
C PHE A 21 -13.75 -0.98 23.71
N ALA A 22 -14.99 -1.44 23.76
CA ALA A 22 -15.36 -2.72 24.39
C ALA A 22 -14.69 -3.91 23.71
N VAL A 23 -14.66 -3.94 22.37
CA VAL A 23 -13.97 -4.97 21.59
C VAL A 23 -12.46 -4.93 21.84
N GLY A 24 -11.87 -3.73 21.90
CA GLY A 24 -10.49 -3.51 22.28
C GLY A 24 -10.16 -4.10 23.64
N LEU A 25 -10.91 -3.72 24.68
CA LEU A 25 -10.73 -4.21 26.06
C LEU A 25 -10.92 -5.73 26.16
N TRP A 26 -11.94 -6.27 25.48
CA TRP A 26 -12.16 -7.72 25.44
C TRP A 26 -10.99 -8.45 24.79
N SER A 27 -10.46 -7.91 23.69
CA SER A 27 -9.34 -8.48 22.95
C SER A 27 -8.04 -8.48 23.75
N LEU A 28 -7.84 -7.51 24.66
CA LEU A 28 -6.68 -7.47 25.55
C LEU A 28 -6.55 -8.72 26.43
N ARG A 29 -7.66 -9.40 26.78
CA ARG A 29 -7.64 -10.66 27.53
C ARG A 29 -7.09 -11.84 26.72
N ARG A 30 -7.05 -11.72 25.39
CA ARG A 30 -6.55 -12.75 24.45
C ARG A 30 -5.19 -12.42 23.86
N SER A 31 -4.65 -11.23 24.12
CA SER A 31 -3.39 -10.77 23.52
C SER A 31 -2.17 -11.07 24.40
N SER A 32 -1.15 -11.72 23.83
CA SER A 32 0.16 -11.86 24.45
C SER A 32 1.01 -10.62 24.15
N ARG A 33 0.97 -9.64 25.06
CA ARG A 33 1.61 -8.32 24.85
C ARG A 33 3.10 -8.27 25.23
N SER A 34 3.61 -9.31 25.88
CA SER A 34 4.98 -9.35 26.40
C SER A 34 6.02 -9.73 25.35
N SER A 35 5.60 -10.27 24.20
CA SER A 35 6.51 -10.72 23.14
C SER A 35 6.32 -9.94 21.83
N VAL A 36 7.40 -9.82 21.06
CA VAL A 36 7.42 -9.18 19.73
C VAL A 36 6.43 -9.86 18.77
N THR A 37 6.42 -11.20 18.74
CA THR A 37 5.49 -11.99 17.93
C THR A 37 4.03 -11.80 18.36
N GLY A 38 3.77 -11.70 19.65
CA GLY A 38 2.43 -11.43 20.16
C GLY A 38 1.93 -10.03 19.81
N TYR A 39 2.79 -9.01 19.91
CA TYR A 39 2.44 -7.63 19.61
C TYR A 39 2.33 -7.32 18.11
N PHE A 40 3.29 -7.75 17.29
CA PHE A 40 3.38 -7.43 15.87
C PHE A 40 2.77 -8.47 14.93
N LEU A 41 2.58 -9.72 15.36
CA LEU A 41 2.01 -10.81 14.53
C LEU A 41 0.74 -11.41 15.14
N ALA A 42 0.19 -10.79 16.19
CA ALA A 42 -0.97 -11.29 16.92
C ALA A 42 -0.84 -12.76 17.37
N GLY A 43 0.39 -13.23 17.58
CA GLY A 43 0.69 -14.61 17.92
C GLY A 43 0.34 -15.66 16.84
N ARG A 44 0.06 -15.25 15.60
CA ARG A 44 -0.38 -16.14 14.49
C ARG A 44 -1.64 -16.94 14.83
N ARG A 45 -2.65 -16.30 15.40
CA ARG A 45 -3.90 -16.96 15.84
C ARG A 45 -5.14 -16.48 15.09
N MET A 46 -4.98 -15.65 14.07
CA MET A 46 -6.12 -15.00 13.42
C MET A 46 -6.87 -15.95 12.48
N GLY A 47 -8.20 -15.93 12.62
CA GLY A 47 -9.12 -16.62 11.71
C GLY A 47 -9.29 -15.88 10.38
N TRP A 48 -9.93 -16.54 9.41
CA TRP A 48 -10.05 -16.02 8.04
C TRP A 48 -10.87 -14.73 7.97
N GLY A 49 -11.93 -14.62 8.80
CA GLY A 49 -12.76 -13.43 8.88
C GLY A 49 -12.01 -12.20 9.38
N ALA A 50 -11.18 -12.37 10.43
CA ALA A 50 -10.35 -11.29 10.96
C ALA A 50 -9.27 -10.85 9.96
N VAL A 51 -8.64 -11.79 9.28
CA VAL A 51 -7.65 -11.49 8.23
C VAL A 51 -8.33 -10.72 7.09
N GLY A 52 -9.43 -11.22 6.54
CA GLY A 52 -10.08 -10.60 5.37
C GLY A 52 -10.69 -9.22 5.65
N ALA A 53 -11.37 -9.06 6.79
CA ALA A 53 -11.92 -7.77 7.19
C ALA A 53 -10.81 -6.76 7.48
N SER A 54 -9.74 -7.18 8.15
CA SER A 54 -8.60 -6.30 8.43
C SER A 54 -7.85 -5.89 7.16
N LEU A 55 -7.68 -6.80 6.17
CA LEU A 55 -7.15 -6.45 4.85
C LEU A 55 -8.02 -5.40 4.14
N PHE A 56 -9.34 -5.56 4.19
CA PHE A 56 -10.28 -4.60 3.62
C PHE A 56 -10.24 -3.25 4.32
N ALA A 57 -10.38 -3.21 5.65
CA ALA A 57 -10.43 -1.98 6.44
C ALA A 57 -9.13 -1.15 6.36
N SER A 58 -7.99 -1.83 6.27
CA SER A 58 -6.68 -1.17 6.18
C SER A 58 -6.43 -0.53 4.83
N ASN A 59 -7.15 -1.00 3.81
CA ASN A 59 -7.11 -0.39 2.52
C ASN A 59 -8.19 0.69 2.38
N ILE A 60 -9.44 0.38 2.75
CA ILE A 60 -10.57 1.33 2.65
C ILE A 60 -10.52 2.33 3.80
N GLY A 61 -9.68 3.35 3.64
CA GLY A 61 -9.58 4.50 4.54
C GLY A 61 -10.45 5.70 4.10
N SER A 62 -10.34 6.81 4.83
CA SER A 62 -11.01 8.08 4.51
C SER A 62 -10.65 8.63 3.13
N GLY A 63 -9.46 8.32 2.61
CA GLY A 63 -9.05 8.65 1.25
C GLY A 63 -9.93 8.03 0.16
N HIS A 64 -10.62 6.91 0.42
CA HIS A 64 -11.57 6.33 -0.54
C HIS A 64 -12.91 7.05 -0.48
N PHE A 65 -13.42 7.34 0.73
CA PHE A 65 -14.66 8.09 0.89
C PHE A 65 -14.59 9.50 0.30
N VAL A 66 -13.45 10.20 0.44
CA VAL A 66 -13.28 11.57 -0.05
C VAL A 66 -12.64 11.60 -1.45
N GLY A 67 -11.53 10.89 -1.62
CA GLY A 67 -10.76 10.90 -2.87
C GLY A 67 -11.39 10.03 -3.95
N LEU A 68 -11.64 8.75 -3.72
CA LEU A 68 -12.18 7.84 -4.75
C LEU A 68 -13.58 8.32 -5.22
N ALA A 69 -14.46 8.64 -4.28
CA ALA A 69 -15.77 9.22 -4.60
C ALA A 69 -15.67 10.59 -5.28
N GLY A 70 -14.68 11.41 -4.90
CA GLY A 70 -14.43 12.70 -5.54
C GLY A 70 -13.91 12.58 -6.98
N THR A 71 -12.98 11.66 -7.25
CA THR A 71 -12.54 11.37 -8.62
C THR A 71 -13.68 10.75 -9.44
N ALA A 72 -14.55 9.93 -8.84
CA ALA A 72 -15.75 9.44 -9.49
C ALA A 72 -16.73 10.57 -9.85
N ALA A 73 -16.93 11.54 -8.95
CA ALA A 73 -17.72 12.74 -9.21
C ALA A 73 -17.11 13.62 -10.32
N ALA A 74 -15.79 13.58 -10.52
CA ALA A 74 -15.11 14.34 -11.56
C ALA A 74 -15.08 13.62 -12.92
N SER A 75 -14.93 12.30 -12.92
CA SER A 75 -14.53 11.54 -14.12
C SER A 75 -15.39 10.33 -14.43
N GLY A 76 -16.26 9.85 -13.53
CA GLY A 76 -17.13 8.69 -13.73
C GLY A 76 -16.54 7.37 -13.23
N ILE A 77 -16.98 6.26 -13.82
CA ILE A 77 -16.79 4.92 -13.23
C ILE A 77 -15.36 4.37 -13.33
N ALA A 78 -14.51 4.95 -14.19
CA ALA A 78 -13.20 4.38 -14.52
C ALA A 78 -12.28 4.24 -13.29
N VAL A 79 -12.44 5.12 -12.30
CA VAL A 79 -11.67 5.05 -11.05
C VAL A 79 -11.98 3.78 -10.23
N GLY A 80 -13.15 3.15 -10.43
CA GLY A 80 -13.45 1.85 -9.83
C GLY A 80 -12.55 0.71 -10.35
N GLY A 81 -11.83 0.92 -11.45
CA GLY A 81 -10.81 -0.01 -11.95
C GLY A 81 -9.70 -0.26 -10.93
N PHE A 82 -9.32 0.73 -10.13
CA PHE A 82 -8.35 0.56 -9.04
C PHE A 82 -8.81 -0.48 -8.00
N GLU A 83 -10.12 -0.51 -7.72
CA GLU A 83 -10.73 -1.40 -6.73
C GLU A 83 -10.86 -2.83 -7.26
N TRP A 84 -11.31 -3.00 -8.49
CA TRP A 84 -11.45 -4.34 -9.06
C TRP A 84 -10.11 -4.94 -9.48
N HIS A 85 -9.13 -4.13 -9.84
CA HIS A 85 -7.77 -4.62 -10.10
C HIS A 85 -7.13 -5.23 -8.83
N ALA A 86 -7.43 -4.67 -7.66
CA ALA A 86 -6.97 -5.20 -6.37
C ALA A 86 -7.40 -6.65 -6.11
N MET A 87 -8.53 -7.09 -6.67
CA MET A 87 -9.04 -8.45 -6.52
C MET A 87 -8.07 -9.49 -7.09
N PHE A 88 -7.42 -9.21 -8.22
CA PHE A 88 -6.42 -10.12 -8.79
C PHE A 88 -5.16 -10.16 -7.91
N MET A 89 -4.75 -9.00 -7.40
CA MET A 89 -3.53 -8.88 -6.59
C MET A 89 -3.68 -9.46 -5.19
N VAL A 90 -4.86 -9.42 -4.58
CA VAL A 90 -5.08 -10.06 -3.27
C VAL A 90 -5.06 -11.59 -3.35
N LEU A 91 -5.48 -12.17 -4.49
CA LEU A 91 -5.28 -13.61 -4.73
C LEU A 91 -3.82 -13.94 -4.98
N LEU A 92 -3.11 -13.12 -5.76
CA LEU A 92 -1.68 -13.27 -5.97
C LEU A 92 -0.92 -13.28 -4.62
N LEU A 93 -1.28 -12.37 -3.72
CA LEU A 93 -0.79 -12.34 -2.35
C LEU A 93 -1.02 -13.68 -1.63
N GLY A 94 -2.26 -14.17 -1.58
CA GLY A 94 -2.63 -15.36 -0.81
C GLY A 94 -2.06 -16.69 -1.35
N TRP A 95 -1.89 -16.82 -2.66
CA TRP A 95 -1.44 -18.08 -3.28
C TRP A 95 0.05 -18.16 -3.54
N ILE A 96 0.73 -17.02 -3.72
CA ILE A 96 2.16 -16.99 -4.07
C ILE A 96 3.00 -16.37 -2.97
N PHE A 97 2.75 -15.11 -2.63
CA PHE A 97 3.66 -14.33 -1.78
C PHE A 97 3.60 -14.75 -0.31
N VAL A 98 2.40 -14.83 0.29
CA VAL A 98 2.22 -15.23 1.70
C VAL A 98 2.84 -16.60 2.01
N PRO A 99 2.61 -17.68 1.23
CA PRO A 99 3.24 -18.97 1.52
C PRO A 99 4.76 -18.89 1.61
N ILE A 100 5.40 -18.06 0.78
CA ILE A 100 6.85 -17.85 0.79
C ILE A 100 7.25 -17.08 2.04
N TYR A 101 6.57 -15.98 2.37
CA TYR A 101 6.88 -15.17 3.55
C TYR A 101 6.69 -15.92 4.87
N MET A 102 5.63 -16.73 4.98
CA MET A 102 5.40 -17.56 6.16
C MET A 102 6.51 -18.60 6.34
N LYS A 103 6.92 -19.30 5.27
CA LYS A 103 8.04 -20.27 5.30
C LYS A 103 9.40 -19.60 5.49
N ALA A 104 9.56 -18.36 5.02
CA ALA A 104 10.76 -17.57 5.28
C ALA A 104 10.92 -17.22 6.77
N GLY A 105 9.81 -17.24 7.53
CA GLY A 105 9.79 -16.90 8.95
C GLY A 105 10.17 -15.44 9.18
N VAL A 106 9.62 -14.53 8.36
CA VAL A 106 9.88 -13.08 8.46
C VAL A 106 8.75 -12.38 9.19
N THR A 107 9.08 -11.25 9.81
CA THR A 107 8.08 -10.34 10.40
C THR A 107 7.90 -9.10 9.54
N THR A 108 8.97 -8.64 8.89
CA THR A 108 8.96 -7.46 8.02
C THR A 108 9.38 -7.81 6.59
N MET A 109 8.88 -7.05 5.62
CA MET A 109 9.21 -7.20 4.21
C MET A 109 10.67 -6.83 3.88
N PRO A 110 11.28 -5.79 4.48
CA PRO A 110 12.73 -5.57 4.37
C PRO A 110 13.55 -6.77 4.87
N GLN A 111 13.13 -7.43 5.95
CA GLN A 111 13.80 -8.64 6.46
C GLN A 111 13.74 -9.82 5.47
N TYR A 112 12.65 -9.96 4.70
CA TYR A 112 12.59 -10.96 3.62
C TYR A 112 13.67 -10.73 2.58
N LEU A 113 13.86 -9.49 2.13
CA LEU A 113 14.87 -9.18 1.13
C LEU A 113 16.30 -9.32 1.66
N ARG A 114 16.52 -9.03 2.94
CA ARG A 114 17.77 -9.38 3.61
C ARG A 114 18.03 -10.88 3.59
N LYS A 115 17.05 -11.73 3.94
CA LYS A 115 17.22 -13.19 3.85
C LYS A 115 17.47 -13.66 2.41
N ARG A 116 16.85 -13.01 1.43
CA ARG A 116 16.92 -13.39 0.00
C ARG A 116 18.22 -12.98 -0.68
N PHE A 117 18.73 -11.79 -0.40
CA PHE A 117 19.90 -11.22 -1.09
C PHE A 117 21.12 -11.08 -0.18
N GLY A 118 20.96 -11.18 1.14
CA GLY A 118 21.99 -10.89 2.12
C GLY A 118 22.20 -9.39 2.32
N GLY A 119 23.13 -9.06 3.21
CA GLY A 119 23.60 -7.70 3.40
C GLY A 119 22.62 -6.75 4.09
N ALA A 120 23.03 -5.49 4.14
CA ALA A 120 22.38 -4.43 4.91
C ALA A 120 21.61 -3.41 4.07
N ARG A 121 22.13 -3.17 2.87
CA ARG A 121 21.87 -1.95 2.09
C ARG A 121 20.43 -1.91 1.63
N ILE A 122 19.95 -3.01 1.04
CA ILE A 122 18.57 -3.15 0.56
C ILE A 122 17.56 -3.05 1.71
N GLN A 123 17.82 -3.71 2.84
CA GLN A 123 16.94 -3.65 4.02
C GLN A 123 16.78 -2.22 4.53
N ILE A 124 17.89 -1.48 4.71
CA ILE A 124 17.88 -0.10 5.23
C ILE A 124 17.21 0.83 4.21
N CYS A 125 17.58 0.73 2.93
CA CYS A 125 17.01 1.54 1.86
C CYS A 125 15.49 1.39 1.80
N LEU A 126 14.98 0.16 1.81
CA LEU A 126 13.54 -0.09 1.77
C LEU A 126 12.82 0.30 3.05
N SER A 127 13.45 0.13 4.22
CA SER A 127 12.87 0.58 5.48
C SER A 127 12.70 2.10 5.49
N ALA A 128 13.76 2.84 5.11
CA ALA A 128 13.72 4.30 5.02
C ALA A 128 12.70 4.78 3.98
N LEU A 129 12.70 4.17 2.79
CA LEU A 129 11.77 4.52 1.71
C LEU A 129 10.30 4.23 2.09
N SER A 130 10.02 3.09 2.72
CA SER A 130 8.66 2.74 3.15
C SER A 130 8.15 3.71 4.21
N LEU A 131 9.01 4.10 5.17
CA LEU A 131 8.67 5.09 6.19
C LEU A 131 8.42 6.48 5.59
N LEU A 132 9.24 6.89 4.62
CA LEU A 132 9.03 8.12 3.86
C LEU A 132 7.69 8.10 3.12
N LEU A 133 7.38 7.01 2.41
CA LEU A 133 6.11 6.83 1.70
C LEU A 133 4.92 6.89 2.67
N TYR A 134 5.04 6.29 3.86
CA TYR A 134 3.96 6.35 4.84
C TYR A 134 3.69 7.78 5.31
N VAL A 135 4.72 8.62 5.48
CA VAL A 135 4.55 10.03 5.78
C VAL A 135 3.90 10.76 4.60
N THR A 136 4.44 10.64 3.40
CA THR A 136 4.07 11.51 2.26
C THR A 136 2.77 11.10 1.57
N THR A 137 2.44 9.81 1.49
CA THR A 137 1.29 9.32 0.69
C THR A 137 0.16 8.72 1.49
N LYS A 138 0.40 8.26 2.73
CA LYS A 138 -0.62 7.56 3.52
C LYS A 138 -1.14 8.37 4.70
N ILE A 139 -0.31 8.57 5.73
CA ILE A 139 -0.74 9.22 6.98
C ILE A 139 -1.23 10.65 6.68
N SER A 140 -0.45 11.44 5.94
CA SER A 140 -0.83 12.82 5.62
C SER A 140 -2.12 12.91 4.80
N VAL A 141 -2.35 11.94 3.91
CA VAL A 141 -3.54 11.92 3.04
C VAL A 141 -4.78 11.42 3.79
N ASP A 142 -4.64 10.42 4.65
CA ASP A 142 -5.72 9.96 5.53
C ASP A 142 -6.14 11.07 6.50
N LEU A 143 -5.19 11.78 7.11
CA LEU A 143 -5.48 12.94 7.96
C LEU A 143 -6.14 14.07 7.18
N PHE A 144 -5.64 14.39 5.98
CA PHE A 144 -6.22 15.43 5.14
C PHE A 144 -7.66 15.11 4.72
N SER A 145 -7.90 13.92 4.16
CA SER A 145 -9.23 13.47 3.74
C SER A 145 -10.22 13.44 4.90
N GLY A 146 -9.78 12.92 6.05
CA GLY A 146 -10.54 12.92 7.28
C GLY A 146 -10.95 14.32 7.74
N ALA A 147 -10.01 15.26 7.68
CA ALA A 147 -10.26 16.62 8.07
C ALA A 147 -11.19 17.36 7.08
N VAL A 148 -11.07 17.13 5.77
CA VAL A 148 -12.05 17.62 4.78
C VAL A 148 -13.46 17.12 5.09
N PHE A 149 -13.60 15.85 5.46
CA PHE A 149 -14.89 15.29 5.82
C PHE A 149 -15.45 15.93 7.10
N LEU A 150 -14.65 16.04 8.17
CA LEU A 150 -15.08 16.67 9.42
C LEU A 150 -15.36 18.16 9.27
N GLN A 151 -14.62 18.87 8.41
CA GLN A 151 -14.90 20.27 8.10
C GLN A 151 -16.26 20.41 7.39
N ALA A 152 -16.53 19.55 6.40
CA ALA A 152 -17.80 19.57 5.69
C ALA A 152 -18.99 19.15 6.58
N ALA A 153 -18.76 18.23 7.53
CA ALA A 153 -19.83 17.68 8.35
C ALA A 153 -20.05 18.42 9.67
N LEU A 154 -19.00 18.90 10.34
CA LEU A 154 -19.08 19.53 11.67
C LEU A 154 -18.75 21.03 11.63
N GLY A 155 -18.22 21.55 10.52
CA GLY A 155 -17.75 22.93 10.43
C GLY A 155 -16.51 23.23 11.27
N TRP A 156 -15.76 22.20 11.67
CA TRP A 156 -14.55 22.35 12.48
C TRP A 156 -13.39 22.94 11.68
N ASP A 157 -12.48 23.63 12.38
CA ASP A 157 -11.18 23.95 11.81
C ASP A 157 -10.40 22.65 11.50
N LEU A 158 -9.65 22.68 10.40
CA LEU A 158 -8.93 21.53 9.90
C LEU A 158 -7.94 20.98 10.94
N TYR A 159 -7.18 21.84 11.61
CA TYR A 159 -6.21 21.40 12.61
C TYR A 159 -6.89 20.87 13.87
N GLY A 160 -8.03 21.45 14.27
CA GLY A 160 -8.87 20.94 15.35
C GLY A 160 -9.41 19.53 15.05
N ALA A 161 -9.91 19.30 13.83
CA ALA A 161 -10.37 17.99 13.35
C ALA A 161 -9.24 16.95 13.36
N VAL A 162 -8.06 17.32 12.84
CA VAL A 162 -6.88 16.46 12.83
C VAL A 162 -6.41 16.10 14.24
N ALA A 163 -6.36 17.07 15.16
CA ALA A 163 -5.93 16.83 16.54
C ALA A 163 -6.87 15.86 17.27
N ALA A 164 -8.19 16.02 17.10
CA ALA A 164 -9.18 15.12 17.68
C ALA A 164 -9.04 13.68 17.14
N LEU A 165 -8.88 13.53 15.82
CA LEU A 165 -8.67 12.24 15.15
C LEU A 165 -7.42 11.53 15.66
N LEU A 166 -6.31 12.27 15.80
CA LEU A 166 -5.05 11.74 16.29
C LEU A 166 -5.13 11.33 17.75
N GLY A 167 -5.79 12.13 18.60
CA GLY A 167 -5.98 11.79 20.02
C GLY A 167 -6.68 10.45 20.20
N VAL A 168 -7.80 10.25 19.50
CA VAL A 168 -8.58 9.01 19.56
C VAL A 168 -7.78 7.82 18.99
N THR A 169 -7.14 8.01 17.84
CA THR A 169 -6.37 6.93 17.17
C THR A 169 -5.14 6.53 17.99
N ALA A 170 -4.45 7.48 18.62
CA ALA A 170 -3.26 7.24 19.42
C ALA A 170 -3.56 6.40 20.67
N VAL A 171 -4.62 6.74 21.41
CA VAL A 171 -5.02 6.00 22.63
C VAL A 171 -5.25 4.53 22.34
N TYR A 172 -5.97 4.23 21.26
CA TYR A 172 -6.31 2.86 20.90
C TYR A 172 -5.11 2.08 20.31
N THR A 173 -4.34 2.69 19.42
CA THR A 173 -3.23 2.02 18.70
C THR A 173 -2.07 1.70 19.65
N ILE A 174 -1.75 2.60 20.57
CA ILE A 174 -0.62 2.44 21.50
C ILE A 174 -0.91 1.35 22.54
N THR A 175 -2.18 1.17 22.93
CA THR A 175 -2.57 0.29 24.03
C THR A 175 -2.93 -1.14 23.60
N GLY A 176 -3.46 -1.34 22.37
CA GLY A 176 -4.09 -2.60 21.94
C GLY A 176 -3.21 -3.67 21.26
N GLY A 177 -2.16 -3.28 20.52
CA GLY A 177 -1.37 -4.20 19.68
C GLY A 177 -2.14 -4.76 18.47
N LEU A 178 -1.49 -5.58 17.62
CA LEU A 178 -2.10 -6.04 16.36
C LEU A 178 -3.37 -6.89 16.57
N THR A 179 -3.45 -7.67 17.65
CA THR A 179 -4.64 -8.49 17.96
C THR A 179 -5.89 -7.64 18.17
N ALA A 180 -5.82 -6.62 19.02
CA ALA A 180 -6.95 -5.73 19.25
C ALA A 180 -7.31 -5.00 17.96
N LEU A 181 -6.31 -4.49 17.25
CA LEU A 181 -6.49 -3.79 15.98
C LEU A 181 -7.30 -4.63 14.97
N MET A 182 -6.91 -5.88 14.73
CA MET A 182 -7.61 -6.74 13.75
C MET A 182 -9.06 -7.06 14.16
N TYR A 183 -9.37 -7.19 15.45
CA TYR A 183 -10.76 -7.39 15.89
C TYR A 183 -11.59 -6.11 15.79
N ALA A 184 -11.02 -4.94 16.07
CA ALA A 184 -11.71 -3.67 15.79
C ALA A 184 -11.94 -3.48 14.29
N ASP A 185 -10.95 -3.83 13.45
CA ASP A 185 -11.08 -3.75 11.99
C ASP A 185 -12.26 -4.60 11.48
N MET A 186 -12.56 -5.74 12.12
CA MET A 186 -13.75 -6.55 11.77
C MET A 186 -15.05 -5.76 11.98
N VAL A 187 -15.18 -5.12 13.15
CA VAL A 187 -16.36 -4.32 13.48
C VAL A 187 -16.43 -3.08 12.60
N GLN A 188 -15.30 -2.39 12.42
CA GLN A 188 -15.20 -1.21 11.56
C GLN A 188 -15.53 -1.55 10.11
N SER A 189 -15.09 -2.70 9.58
CA SER A 189 -15.48 -3.16 8.24
C SER A 189 -16.99 -3.33 8.09
N ALA A 190 -17.63 -3.97 9.08
CA ALA A 190 -19.07 -4.17 9.06
C ALA A 190 -19.83 -2.83 9.12
N VAL A 191 -19.39 -1.90 9.99
CA VAL A 191 -19.93 -0.55 10.09
C VAL A 191 -19.76 0.20 8.77
N MET A 192 -18.56 0.15 8.16
CA MET A 192 -18.28 0.80 6.88
C MET A 192 -19.17 0.29 5.75
N VAL A 193 -19.27 -1.03 5.58
CA VAL A 193 -20.12 -1.63 4.54
C VAL A 193 -21.59 -1.30 4.79
N GLY A 194 -22.07 -1.44 6.03
CA GLY A 194 -23.46 -1.17 6.39
C GLY A 194 -23.85 0.29 6.15
N GLY A 195 -23.10 1.24 6.70
CA GLY A 195 -23.42 2.66 6.56
C GLY A 195 -23.25 3.17 5.12
N ALA A 196 -22.19 2.77 4.42
CA ALA A 196 -22.02 3.13 3.01
C ALA A 196 -23.14 2.54 2.11
N SER A 197 -23.66 1.35 2.45
CA SER A 197 -24.83 0.78 1.77
C SER A 197 -26.10 1.61 1.98
N VAL A 198 -26.32 2.10 3.20
CA VAL A 198 -27.44 3.01 3.50
C VAL A 198 -27.33 4.28 2.68
N LEU A 199 -26.17 4.95 2.68
CA LEU A 199 -25.99 6.18 1.89
C LEU A 199 -26.16 5.92 0.39
N ALA A 200 -25.59 4.84 -0.13
CA ALA A 200 -25.73 4.48 -1.53
C ALA A 200 -27.20 4.29 -1.94
N GLY A 201 -27.99 3.62 -1.09
CA GLY A 201 -29.44 3.48 -1.29
C GLY A 201 -30.13 4.84 -1.42
N TYR A 202 -29.94 5.73 -0.45
CA TYR A 202 -30.51 7.09 -0.48
C TYR A 202 -30.05 7.88 -1.72
N ALA A 203 -28.75 7.91 -1.99
CA ALA A 203 -28.18 8.67 -3.11
C ALA A 203 -28.72 8.19 -4.47
N LEU A 204 -28.80 6.86 -4.66
CA LEU A 204 -29.33 6.30 -5.90
C LEU A 204 -30.83 6.56 -6.04
N THR A 205 -31.62 6.45 -4.97
CA THR A 205 -33.06 6.79 -5.03
C THR A 205 -33.30 8.26 -5.35
N ALA A 206 -32.51 9.17 -4.79
CA ALA A 206 -32.64 10.61 -5.02
C ALA A 206 -32.35 11.01 -6.48
N VAL A 207 -31.49 10.27 -7.18
CA VAL A 207 -31.19 10.50 -8.61
C VAL A 207 -32.21 9.82 -9.55
N GLY A 208 -33.04 8.92 -9.04
CA GLY A 208 -34.00 8.13 -9.82
C GLY A 208 -33.49 6.75 -10.25
N GLY A 209 -32.51 6.20 -9.54
CA GLY A 209 -31.92 4.87 -9.75
C GLY A 209 -30.67 4.87 -10.63
N VAL A 210 -30.03 3.69 -10.74
CA VAL A 210 -28.81 3.49 -11.55
C VAL A 210 -29.03 3.83 -13.04
N PRO A 211 -30.14 3.45 -13.69
CA PRO A 211 -30.38 3.82 -15.08
C PRO A 211 -30.44 5.33 -15.30
N ALA A 212 -31.12 6.06 -14.40
CA ALA A 212 -31.20 7.52 -14.46
C ALA A 212 -29.83 8.17 -14.22
N LEU A 213 -29.04 7.64 -13.27
CA LEU A 213 -27.66 8.08 -13.03
C LEU A 213 -26.81 7.92 -14.29
N PHE A 214 -26.84 6.76 -14.93
CA PHE A 214 -26.06 6.49 -16.14
C PHE A 214 -26.50 7.35 -17.33
N HIS A 215 -27.79 7.66 -17.45
CA HIS A 215 -28.26 8.56 -18.49
C HIS A 215 -27.87 10.03 -18.25
N ARG A 216 -27.99 10.52 -16.99
CA ARG A 216 -27.82 11.95 -16.67
C ARG A 216 -26.37 12.35 -16.37
N PHE A 217 -25.56 11.45 -15.81
CA PHE A 217 -24.19 11.76 -15.42
C PHE A 217 -23.31 12.24 -16.59
N PRO A 218 -23.29 11.58 -17.76
CA PRO A 218 -22.53 12.06 -18.91
C PRO A 218 -22.89 13.49 -19.33
N LEU A 219 -24.16 13.89 -19.18
CA LEU A 219 -24.65 15.22 -19.53
C LEU A 219 -24.16 16.31 -18.55
N SER A 220 -23.87 15.93 -17.31
CA SER A 220 -23.35 16.83 -16.26
C SER A 220 -21.85 17.12 -16.37
N LEU A 221 -21.15 16.43 -17.27
CA LEU A 221 -19.74 16.68 -17.56
C LEU A 221 -19.60 17.78 -18.63
N PRO A 222 -18.46 18.50 -18.65
CA PRO A 222 -18.18 19.51 -19.66
C PRO A 222 -18.38 18.96 -21.09
N PRO A 223 -18.78 19.81 -22.05
CA PRO A 223 -18.96 19.38 -23.44
C PRO A 223 -17.68 18.78 -24.01
N THR A 224 -17.84 17.69 -24.76
CA THR A 224 -16.73 16.95 -25.36
C THR A 224 -16.01 17.79 -26.40
N THR A 225 -14.72 18.03 -26.19
CA THR A 225 -13.83 18.55 -27.23
C THR A 225 -13.16 17.38 -27.96
N GLN A 226 -12.65 17.62 -29.17
CA GLN A 226 -11.96 16.61 -29.97
C GLN A 226 -10.72 16.03 -29.26
N ARG A 227 -10.14 16.79 -28.32
CA ARG A 227 -9.05 16.37 -27.41
C ARG A 227 -9.53 15.60 -26.18
N CYS A 228 -10.77 15.82 -25.72
CA CYS A 228 -11.25 15.37 -24.41
C CYS A 228 -12.71 14.86 -24.46
N PRO A 229 -12.92 13.58 -24.83
CA PRO A 229 -14.27 13.00 -24.95
C PRO A 229 -14.84 12.56 -23.59
N HIS A 230 -14.83 13.42 -22.56
CA HIS A 230 -15.26 13.09 -21.20
C HIS A 230 -16.67 12.48 -21.11
N ARG A 231 -17.65 13.02 -21.84
CA ARG A 231 -19.03 12.50 -21.78
C ARG A 231 -19.14 11.09 -22.33
N ALA A 232 -18.49 10.79 -23.45
CA ALA A 232 -18.56 9.49 -24.11
C ALA A 232 -17.83 8.37 -23.34
N LEU A 233 -16.87 8.75 -22.47
CA LEU A 233 -16.05 7.82 -21.68
C LEU A 233 -16.43 7.74 -20.20
N ALA A 234 -17.44 8.50 -19.77
CA ALA A 234 -17.85 8.60 -18.36
C ALA A 234 -18.24 7.25 -17.74
N LEU A 235 -18.86 6.39 -18.56
CA LEU A 235 -19.33 5.05 -18.18
C LEU A 235 -18.45 3.92 -18.75
N LYS A 236 -17.27 4.24 -19.27
CA LYS A 236 -16.31 3.25 -19.75
C LYS A 236 -15.16 3.11 -18.77
N LEU A 237 -14.93 1.88 -18.32
CA LEU A 237 -13.80 1.48 -17.51
C LEU A 237 -12.54 1.47 -18.37
N LEU A 238 -12.57 0.84 -19.55
CA LEU A 238 -11.43 0.80 -20.47
C LEU A 238 -11.45 2.00 -21.41
N ARG A 239 -10.67 3.03 -21.08
CA ARG A 239 -10.56 4.24 -21.92
C ARG A 239 -9.42 4.14 -22.93
N PRO A 240 -9.53 4.83 -24.08
CA PRO A 240 -8.47 4.85 -25.09
C PRO A 240 -7.12 5.33 -24.50
N PRO A 241 -5.98 5.00 -25.15
CA PRO A 241 -4.64 5.28 -24.64
C PRO A 241 -4.34 6.76 -24.33
N GLY A 242 -5.05 7.71 -24.96
CA GLY A 242 -4.90 9.15 -24.70
C GLY A 242 -5.88 9.74 -23.69
N GLY A 243 -6.73 8.93 -23.03
CA GLY A 243 -7.68 9.41 -22.03
C GLY A 243 -7.08 9.51 -20.62
N ASP A 244 -7.83 10.13 -19.69
CA ASP A 244 -7.40 10.37 -18.30
C ASP A 244 -7.07 9.10 -17.48
N LEU A 245 -7.66 7.95 -17.83
CA LEU A 245 -7.39 6.66 -17.19
C LEU A 245 -7.23 5.59 -18.29
N PRO A 246 -6.10 5.60 -18.99
CA PRO A 246 -5.93 4.84 -20.22
C PRO A 246 -5.83 3.35 -19.92
N TRP A 247 -6.52 2.52 -20.71
CA TRP A 247 -6.60 1.08 -20.46
C TRP A 247 -5.22 0.38 -20.38
N PRO A 248 -4.19 0.71 -21.20
CA PRO A 248 -2.90 0.03 -21.09
C PRO A 248 -2.21 0.35 -19.76
N GLY A 249 -2.25 1.63 -19.36
CA GLY A 249 -1.77 2.07 -18.05
C GLY A 249 -2.55 1.42 -16.90
N MET A 250 -3.87 1.27 -17.05
CA MET A 250 -4.72 0.70 -16.02
C MET A 250 -4.62 -0.83 -15.89
N LEU A 251 -4.13 -1.54 -16.90
CA LEU A 251 -3.80 -2.97 -16.76
C LEU A 251 -2.35 -3.19 -16.32
N LEU A 252 -1.39 -2.52 -16.97
CA LEU A 252 0.04 -2.80 -16.77
C LEU A 252 0.64 -1.93 -15.65
N GLY A 253 0.38 -0.63 -15.69
CA GLY A 253 0.91 0.34 -14.72
C GLY A 253 0.31 0.16 -13.34
N LEU A 254 -1.01 0.03 -13.29
CA LEU A 254 -1.72 -0.34 -12.08
C LEU A 254 -1.35 -1.75 -11.61
N GLY A 255 -1.04 -2.66 -12.54
CA GLY A 255 -0.39 -3.94 -12.27
C GLY A 255 0.81 -3.81 -11.33
N ALA A 256 1.77 -2.98 -11.69
CA ALA A 256 2.97 -2.75 -10.91
C ALA A 256 2.69 -2.11 -9.55
N THR A 257 1.88 -1.05 -9.51
CA THR A 257 1.60 -0.32 -8.25
C THR A 257 0.73 -1.13 -7.28
N ALA A 258 -0.28 -1.83 -7.80
CA ALA A 258 -1.09 -2.75 -7.01
C ALA A 258 -0.30 -3.98 -6.56
N GLY A 259 0.64 -4.45 -7.40
CA GLY A 259 1.59 -5.50 -7.03
C GLY A 259 2.42 -5.11 -5.80
N TRP A 260 2.93 -3.87 -5.74
CA TRP A 260 3.56 -3.34 -4.53
C TRP A 260 2.57 -3.32 -3.35
N TYR A 261 1.43 -2.63 -3.53
CA TYR A 261 0.49 -2.38 -2.45
C TYR A 261 -0.02 -3.68 -1.79
N TRP A 262 -0.39 -4.67 -2.58
CA TRP A 262 -0.98 -5.90 -2.04
C TRP A 262 0.07 -6.93 -1.65
N CYS A 263 1.16 -7.07 -2.43
CA CYS A 263 2.09 -8.17 -2.23
C CYS A 263 3.32 -7.82 -1.40
N THR A 264 3.67 -6.53 -1.26
CA THR A 264 4.97 -6.13 -0.69
C THR A 264 4.87 -5.08 0.41
N ASP A 265 3.76 -4.36 0.50
CA ASP A 265 3.53 -3.37 1.55
C ASP A 265 3.33 -4.05 2.92
N GLN A 266 4.07 -3.57 3.91
CA GLN A 266 4.04 -4.12 5.25
C GLN A 266 2.63 -4.07 5.87
N VAL A 267 1.85 -3.01 5.61
CA VAL A 267 0.48 -2.86 6.14
C VAL A 267 -0.40 -4.06 5.79
N ILE A 268 -0.33 -4.51 4.54
CA ILE A 268 -1.17 -5.58 4.03
C ILE A 268 -0.56 -6.95 4.40
N VAL A 269 0.72 -7.16 4.11
CA VAL A 269 1.36 -8.45 4.31
C VAL A 269 1.39 -8.86 5.79
N GLN A 270 1.59 -7.91 6.71
CA GLN A 270 1.66 -8.20 8.15
C GLN A 270 0.37 -8.85 8.69
N ARG A 271 -0.79 -8.52 8.12
CA ARG A 271 -2.10 -9.09 8.49
C ARG A 271 -2.25 -10.53 8.03
N CYS A 272 -1.77 -10.81 6.83
CA CYS A 272 -1.69 -12.17 6.32
C CYS A 272 -0.75 -13.02 7.20
N LEU A 273 0.38 -12.46 7.63
CA LEU A 273 1.33 -13.16 8.52
C LEU A 273 0.78 -13.44 9.93
N ALA A 274 -0.30 -12.76 10.34
CA ALA A 274 -0.99 -13.00 11.61
C ALA A 274 -2.00 -14.16 11.55
N GLY A 275 -2.27 -14.72 10.37
CA GLY A 275 -3.19 -15.84 10.17
C GLY A 275 -2.71 -17.13 10.85
N ARG A 276 -3.66 -17.94 11.33
CA ARG A 276 -3.38 -19.21 12.04
C ARG A 276 -2.87 -20.34 11.14
N SER A 277 -3.26 -20.34 9.87
CA SER A 277 -2.86 -21.32 8.87
C SER A 277 -2.92 -20.70 7.47
N LEU A 278 -2.34 -21.36 6.48
CA LEU A 278 -2.32 -20.86 5.11
C LEU A 278 -3.73 -20.84 4.49
N THR A 279 -4.55 -21.85 4.76
CA THR A 279 -5.97 -21.89 4.37
C THR A 279 -6.75 -20.73 4.98
N HIS A 280 -6.47 -20.35 6.22
CA HIS A 280 -7.10 -19.17 6.83
C HIS A 280 -6.70 -17.86 6.16
N VAL A 281 -5.43 -17.73 5.79
CA VAL A 281 -4.97 -16.54 5.08
C VAL A 281 -5.58 -16.47 3.68
N ARG A 282 -5.58 -17.57 2.94
CA ARG A 282 -6.23 -17.66 1.62
C ARG A 282 -7.73 -17.35 1.69
N GLY A 283 -8.43 -17.90 2.70
CA GLY A 283 -9.82 -17.56 2.97
C GLY A 283 -10.03 -16.09 3.30
N GLY A 284 -9.10 -15.47 4.03
CA GLY A 284 -9.08 -14.03 4.29
C GLY A 284 -8.87 -13.20 3.02
N CYS A 285 -7.94 -13.59 2.14
CA CYS A 285 -7.73 -12.96 0.83
C CYS A 285 -8.99 -13.01 -0.04
N VAL A 286 -9.69 -14.15 -0.06
CA VAL A 286 -10.94 -14.33 -0.80
C VAL A 286 -12.06 -13.45 -0.22
N LEU A 287 -12.23 -13.42 1.11
CA LEU A 287 -13.19 -12.53 1.75
C LEU A 287 -12.91 -11.06 1.41
N CYS A 288 -11.64 -10.63 1.50
CA CYS A 288 -11.22 -9.28 1.13
C CYS A 288 -11.54 -8.98 -0.34
N GLY A 289 -11.28 -9.92 -1.24
CA GLY A 289 -11.58 -9.76 -2.67
C GLY A 289 -13.09 -9.64 -2.95
N TYR A 290 -13.96 -10.36 -2.24
CA TYR A 290 -15.41 -10.14 -2.33
C TYR A 290 -15.83 -8.77 -1.82
N LEU A 291 -15.30 -8.34 -0.66
CA LEU A 291 -15.57 -7.00 -0.13
C LEU A 291 -15.09 -5.90 -1.07
N LYS A 292 -14.04 -6.15 -1.85
CA LYS A 292 -13.48 -5.23 -2.86
C LYS A 292 -14.35 -5.02 -4.09
N VAL A 293 -15.40 -5.81 -4.29
CA VAL A 293 -16.42 -5.53 -5.31
C VAL A 293 -17.26 -4.31 -4.92
N LEU A 294 -17.47 -4.09 -3.62
CA LEU A 294 -18.44 -3.13 -3.08
C LEU A 294 -18.11 -1.65 -3.29
N PRO A 295 -16.85 -1.16 -3.17
CA PRO A 295 -16.54 0.26 -3.29
C PRO A 295 -17.01 0.93 -4.59
N MET A 296 -17.08 0.18 -5.70
CA MET A 296 -17.70 0.68 -6.94
C MET A 296 -19.15 1.14 -6.69
N PHE A 297 -19.95 0.32 -6.01
CA PHE A 297 -21.36 0.61 -5.75
C PHE A 297 -21.57 1.52 -4.54
N LEU A 298 -20.67 1.46 -3.55
CA LEU A 298 -20.83 2.15 -2.26
C LEU A 298 -20.11 3.52 -2.19
N MET A 299 -19.19 3.79 -3.13
CA MET A 299 -18.40 5.02 -3.15
C MET A 299 -18.38 5.68 -4.53
N VAL A 300 -18.10 4.93 -5.61
CA VAL A 300 -18.02 5.49 -6.97
C VAL A 300 -19.39 5.96 -7.46
N LEU A 301 -20.42 5.10 -7.39
CA LEU A 301 -21.77 5.49 -7.82
C LEU A 301 -22.37 6.63 -6.97
N PRO A 302 -22.27 6.63 -5.63
CA PRO A 302 -22.68 7.78 -4.83
C PRO A 302 -21.88 9.04 -5.17
N GLY A 303 -20.56 8.95 -5.38
CA GLY A 303 -19.75 10.09 -5.83
C GLY A 303 -20.28 10.71 -7.13
N MET A 304 -20.64 9.89 -8.12
CA MET A 304 -21.29 10.35 -9.35
C MET A 304 -22.65 10.99 -9.09
N ALA A 305 -23.47 10.40 -8.22
CA ALA A 305 -24.77 10.95 -7.83
C ALA A 305 -24.64 12.33 -7.16
N ALA A 306 -23.60 12.53 -6.33
CA ALA A 306 -23.34 13.82 -5.67
C ALA A 306 -23.18 14.97 -6.66
N ARG A 307 -22.53 14.72 -7.81
CA ARG A 307 -22.38 15.73 -8.87
C ARG A 307 -23.74 16.17 -9.43
N LEU A 308 -24.68 15.24 -9.59
CA LEU A 308 -26.01 15.52 -10.11
C LEU A 308 -26.90 16.23 -9.10
N LEU A 309 -26.81 15.85 -7.83
CA LEU A 309 -27.64 16.41 -6.76
C LEU A 309 -27.14 17.79 -6.28
N TYR A 310 -25.83 18.04 -6.35
CA TYR A 310 -25.21 19.27 -5.86
C TYR A 310 -24.25 19.91 -6.88
N PRO A 311 -24.73 20.30 -8.08
CA PRO A 311 -23.88 20.82 -9.15
C PRO A 311 -23.12 22.09 -8.75
N GLU A 312 -23.76 23.01 -8.03
CA GLU A 312 -23.16 24.29 -7.62
C GLU A 312 -21.92 24.13 -6.73
N VAL A 313 -21.85 23.05 -5.94
CA VAL A 313 -20.76 22.82 -4.99
C VAL A 313 -19.76 21.78 -5.53
N VAL A 314 -20.25 20.71 -6.13
CA VAL A 314 -19.43 19.56 -6.54
C VAL A 314 -18.95 19.68 -7.98
N ALA A 315 -19.80 20.14 -8.89
CA ALA A 315 -19.44 20.28 -10.30
C ALA A 315 -18.67 21.57 -10.56
N CYS A 316 -19.04 22.66 -9.86
CA CYS A 316 -18.44 24.00 -9.89
C CYS A 316 -17.89 24.39 -11.30
N PRO A 317 -18.74 24.88 -12.21
CA PRO A 317 -18.40 24.97 -13.64
C PRO A 317 -17.29 25.96 -13.98
N ASP A 318 -17.02 26.93 -13.10
CA ASP A 318 -15.99 27.96 -13.28
C ASP A 318 -15.11 28.12 -12.03
N ALA A 319 -13.87 28.58 -12.24
CA ALA A 319 -12.86 28.72 -11.19
C ALA A 319 -13.27 29.70 -10.07
N ALA A 320 -14.12 30.68 -10.36
CA ALA A 320 -14.63 31.61 -9.35
C ALA A 320 -15.70 30.95 -8.47
N SER A 321 -16.57 30.11 -9.06
CA SER A 321 -17.54 29.27 -8.37
C SER A 321 -16.85 28.22 -7.50
N CYS A 322 -15.82 27.53 -8.02
CA CYS A 322 -15.05 26.57 -7.20
C CYS A 322 -14.35 27.27 -6.02
N ARG A 323 -13.74 28.45 -6.23
CA ARG A 323 -13.16 29.24 -5.13
C ARG A 323 -14.19 29.63 -4.08
N ARG A 324 -15.41 30.03 -4.48
CA ARG A 324 -16.49 30.32 -3.53
C ARG A 324 -17.00 29.09 -2.80
N ALA A 325 -17.04 27.93 -3.46
CA ALA A 325 -17.60 26.70 -2.90
C ALA A 325 -16.64 25.99 -1.92
N CYS A 326 -15.35 25.91 -2.25
CA CYS A 326 -14.38 25.14 -1.45
C CYS A 326 -13.00 25.80 -1.29
N GLY A 327 -12.79 27.03 -1.79
CA GLY A 327 -11.51 27.74 -1.68
C GLY A 327 -10.43 27.24 -2.65
N VAL A 328 -10.75 26.32 -3.56
CA VAL A 328 -9.81 25.74 -4.53
C VAL A 328 -10.31 26.02 -5.95
N ALA A 329 -9.45 26.63 -6.78
CA ALA A 329 -9.83 27.01 -8.15
C ALA A 329 -9.92 25.82 -9.12
N SER A 330 -9.15 24.76 -8.88
CA SER A 330 -9.02 23.60 -9.79
C SER A 330 -10.16 22.58 -9.69
N GLY A 331 -10.98 22.62 -8.63
CA GLY A 331 -12.15 21.77 -8.48
C GLY A 331 -12.45 21.38 -7.03
N CYS A 332 -13.74 21.16 -6.75
CA CYS A 332 -14.24 20.84 -5.41
C CYS A 332 -14.72 19.38 -5.27
N SER A 333 -14.34 18.48 -6.18
CA SER A 333 -14.96 17.15 -6.25
C SER A 333 -14.74 16.29 -5.00
N ASN A 334 -13.66 16.49 -4.25
CA ASN A 334 -13.42 15.82 -2.96
C ASN A 334 -14.56 16.03 -1.92
N VAL A 335 -15.37 17.10 -2.04
CA VAL A 335 -16.49 17.34 -1.10
C VAL A 335 -17.75 16.53 -1.44
N ALA A 336 -17.75 15.78 -2.56
CA ALA A 336 -18.90 15.04 -3.08
C ALA A 336 -19.56 14.13 -2.04
N TYR A 337 -18.79 13.22 -1.45
CA TYR A 337 -19.30 12.25 -0.48
C TYR A 337 -19.72 12.89 0.85
N PRO A 338 -18.91 13.79 1.48
CA PRO A 338 -19.38 14.54 2.65
C PRO A 338 -20.68 15.32 2.38
N LYS A 339 -20.82 15.92 1.20
CA LYS A 339 -22.01 16.69 0.85
C LYS A 339 -23.27 15.83 0.77
N LEU A 340 -23.17 14.60 0.27
CA LEU A 340 -24.28 13.64 0.32
C LEU A 340 -24.68 13.31 1.75
N VAL A 341 -23.71 13.03 2.63
CA VAL A 341 -23.99 12.68 4.02
C VAL A 341 -24.75 13.79 4.73
N VAL A 342 -24.31 15.04 4.56
CA VAL A 342 -24.87 16.20 5.25
C VAL A 342 -26.18 16.67 4.62
N GLY A 343 -26.32 16.55 3.29
CA GLY A 343 -27.44 17.11 2.55
C GLY A 343 -28.59 16.15 2.28
N LEU A 344 -28.39 14.84 2.43
CA LEU A 344 -29.38 13.83 2.06
C LEU A 344 -29.85 12.95 3.22
N LEU A 345 -28.98 12.65 4.19
CA LEU A 345 -29.33 11.72 5.27
C LEU A 345 -30.11 12.41 6.40
N PRO A 346 -31.15 11.75 6.93
CA PRO A 346 -31.86 12.22 8.11
C PRO A 346 -30.99 12.10 9.38
N HIS A 347 -31.46 12.76 10.44
CA HIS A 347 -30.88 12.66 11.79
C HIS A 347 -30.75 11.19 12.23
N GLY A 348 -29.68 10.87 12.95
CA GLY A 348 -29.29 9.51 13.34
C GLY A 348 -28.48 8.79 12.24
N LEU A 349 -28.99 8.73 11.01
CA LEU A 349 -28.25 8.11 9.89
C LEU A 349 -27.04 8.94 9.46
N ARG A 350 -27.12 10.26 9.60
CA ARG A 350 -25.97 11.12 9.47
C ARG A 350 -24.89 10.77 10.51
N GLY A 351 -25.26 10.62 11.78
CA GLY A 351 -24.36 10.15 12.85
C GLY A 351 -23.74 8.79 12.55
N LEU A 352 -24.50 7.86 11.96
CA LEU A 352 -23.96 6.59 11.47
C LEU A 352 -22.87 6.81 10.43
N MET A 353 -23.06 7.72 9.47
CA MET A 353 -22.04 8.02 8.46
C MET A 353 -20.83 8.77 9.02
N LEU A 354 -21.02 9.62 10.04
CA LEU A 354 -19.90 10.19 10.79
C LEU A 354 -19.07 9.07 11.43
N ALA A 355 -19.73 8.10 12.08
CA ALA A 355 -19.07 6.94 12.67
C ALA A 355 -18.34 6.07 11.62
N VAL A 356 -18.93 5.88 10.43
CA VAL A 356 -18.31 5.14 9.31
C VAL A 356 -16.99 5.77 8.88
N VAL A 357 -16.97 7.09 8.69
CA VAL A 357 -15.75 7.77 8.24
C VAL A 357 -14.72 7.77 9.36
N LEU A 358 -15.11 8.01 10.61
CA LEU A 358 -14.22 7.87 11.77
C LEU A 358 -13.64 6.45 11.86
N ALA A 359 -14.45 5.42 11.60
CA ALA A 359 -14.01 4.03 11.57
C ALA A 359 -12.99 3.74 10.48
N ALA A 360 -13.24 4.19 9.25
CA ALA A 360 -12.33 4.03 8.13
C ALA A 360 -10.97 4.67 8.43
N LEU A 361 -11.01 5.89 8.96
CA LEU A 361 -9.84 6.71 9.26
C LEU A 361 -9.01 6.12 10.41
N MET A 362 -9.68 5.68 11.48
CA MET A 362 -9.01 5.03 12.61
C MET A 362 -8.36 3.71 12.20
N SER A 363 -9.07 2.88 11.41
CA SER A 363 -8.54 1.59 10.96
C SER A 363 -7.30 1.79 10.10
N SER A 364 -7.37 2.63 9.06
CA SER A 364 -6.25 2.84 8.15
C SER A 364 -5.04 3.47 8.86
N LEU A 365 -5.23 4.51 9.67
CA LEU A 365 -4.14 5.14 10.41
C LEU A 365 -3.48 4.19 11.42
N ALA A 366 -4.27 3.47 12.22
CA ALA A 366 -3.73 2.51 13.18
C ALA A 366 -2.90 1.41 12.49
N SER A 367 -3.35 0.98 11.31
CA SER A 367 -2.67 0.00 10.46
C SER A 367 -1.31 0.48 9.97
N ILE A 368 -1.25 1.73 9.50
CA ILE A 368 -0.03 2.35 9.01
C ILE A 368 0.96 2.54 10.17
N LEU A 369 0.51 3.10 11.31
CA LEU A 369 1.35 3.33 12.48
C LEU A 369 1.91 2.02 13.07
N ALA A 370 1.09 0.97 13.18
CA ALA A 370 1.54 -0.33 13.66
C ALA A 370 2.64 -0.94 12.77
N SER A 371 2.47 -0.83 11.45
CA SER A 371 3.42 -1.33 10.45
C SER A 371 4.71 -0.51 10.44
N ALA A 372 4.59 0.81 10.52
CA ALA A 372 5.73 1.72 10.59
C ALA A 372 6.56 1.50 11.87
N GLY A 373 5.88 1.29 13.01
CA GLY A 373 6.54 0.93 14.26
C GLY A 373 7.25 -0.42 14.18
N ALA A 374 6.68 -1.40 13.46
CA ALA A 374 7.35 -2.68 13.22
C ALA A 374 8.61 -2.52 12.36
N ILE A 375 8.53 -1.82 11.22
CA ILE A 375 9.68 -1.55 10.34
C ILE A 375 10.78 -0.82 11.12
N PHE A 376 10.44 0.28 11.79
CA PHE A 376 11.45 1.06 12.51
C PHE A 376 12.08 0.29 13.67
N SER A 377 11.27 -0.34 14.51
CA SER A 377 11.79 -1.06 15.67
C SER A 377 12.63 -2.27 15.26
N LEU A 378 12.15 -3.11 14.35
CA LEU A 378 12.79 -4.37 13.99
C LEU A 378 13.95 -4.19 12.99
N ASP A 379 13.77 -3.37 11.96
CA ASP A 379 14.73 -3.27 10.85
C ASP A 379 15.80 -2.20 11.07
N LEU A 380 15.46 -1.09 11.72
CA LEU A 380 16.39 0.03 11.94
C LEU A 380 16.94 0.03 13.38
N TYR A 381 16.06 0.10 14.39
CA TYR A 381 16.49 0.21 15.78
C TYR A 381 17.16 -1.07 16.31
N GLY A 382 16.58 -2.24 16.04
CA GLY A 382 17.18 -3.53 16.41
C GLY A 382 18.55 -3.76 15.77
N ARG A 383 18.83 -3.07 14.66
CA ARG A 383 20.16 -3.07 14.02
C ARG A 383 21.12 -2.10 14.69
N LEU A 384 20.66 -0.88 14.99
CA LEU A 384 21.45 0.13 15.71
C LEU A 384 21.81 -0.32 17.13
N ARG A 385 20.97 -1.16 17.75
CA ARG A 385 21.16 -1.73 19.08
C ARG A 385 20.81 -3.24 19.08
N PRO A 386 21.76 -4.12 18.72
CA PRO A 386 21.55 -5.57 18.68
C PRO A 386 21.12 -6.17 20.02
N ASP A 387 21.62 -5.62 21.14
CA ASP A 387 21.32 -6.11 22.50
C ASP A 387 20.02 -5.52 23.10
N ALA A 388 19.16 -4.93 22.26
CA ALA A 388 17.92 -4.34 22.74
C ALA A 388 16.94 -5.41 23.27
N THR A 389 16.52 -5.26 24.52
CA THR A 389 15.47 -6.11 25.09
C THR A 389 14.13 -5.94 24.37
N GLN A 390 13.30 -6.99 24.36
CA GLN A 390 11.98 -6.95 23.72
C GLN A 390 11.12 -5.78 24.19
N ARG A 391 11.16 -5.45 25.49
CA ARG A 391 10.43 -4.30 26.05
C ARG A 391 10.90 -2.97 25.45
N ARG A 392 12.22 -2.79 25.28
CA ARG A 392 12.79 -1.56 24.71
C ARG A 392 12.37 -1.38 23.26
N LEU A 393 12.35 -2.46 22.49
CA LEU A 393 11.92 -2.49 21.10
C LEU A 393 10.46 -2.01 20.94
N LEU A 394 9.58 -2.49 21.82
CA LEU A 394 8.17 -2.10 21.83
C LEU A 394 7.97 -0.62 22.19
N VAL A 395 8.69 -0.11 23.19
CA VAL A 395 8.61 1.31 23.61
C VAL A 395 9.11 2.24 22.51
N VAL A 396 10.26 1.93 21.91
CA VAL A 396 10.85 2.74 20.85
C VAL A 396 9.95 2.75 19.61
N GLY A 397 9.34 1.61 19.25
CA GLY A 397 8.35 1.54 18.17
C GLY A 397 7.17 2.49 18.41
N ARG A 398 6.65 2.56 19.64
CA ARG A 398 5.54 3.47 20.01
C ARG A 398 5.93 4.94 19.97
N LEU A 399 7.11 5.30 20.49
CA LEU A 399 7.61 6.68 20.43
C LEU A 399 7.80 7.13 18.97
N PHE A 400 8.29 6.23 18.11
CA PHE A 400 8.46 6.51 16.70
C PHE A 400 7.13 6.73 15.96
N MET A 401 6.05 6.04 16.34
CA MET A 401 4.72 6.31 15.78
C MET A 401 4.28 7.76 16.03
N VAL A 402 4.53 8.28 17.24
CA VAL A 402 4.22 9.69 17.59
C VAL A 402 5.06 10.65 16.74
N LEU A 403 6.34 10.35 16.55
CA LEU A 403 7.21 11.15 15.67
C LEU A 403 6.69 11.19 14.23
N LEU A 404 6.28 10.04 13.68
CA LEU A 404 5.73 9.97 12.31
C LEU A 404 4.47 10.81 12.15
N VAL A 405 3.56 10.77 13.13
CA VAL A 405 2.38 11.63 13.13
C VAL A 405 2.77 13.10 13.05
N GLY A 406 3.75 13.54 13.87
CA GLY A 406 4.25 14.91 13.84
C GLY A 406 4.82 15.32 12.47
N LEU A 407 5.61 14.43 11.85
CA LEU A 407 6.15 14.66 10.51
C LEU A 407 5.05 14.74 9.44
N SER A 408 4.01 13.92 9.53
CA SER A 408 2.86 13.97 8.63
C SER A 408 2.03 15.25 8.79
N LEU A 409 1.91 15.78 10.00
CA LEU A 409 1.29 17.09 10.23
C LEU A 409 2.08 18.21 9.56
N ALA A 410 3.41 18.17 9.65
CA ALA A 410 4.28 19.13 8.98
C ALA A 410 4.19 19.04 7.45
N TRP A 411 3.87 17.85 6.91
CA TRP A 411 3.71 17.62 5.47
C TRP A 411 2.33 18.04 4.92
N LEU A 412 1.34 18.27 5.79
CA LEU A 412 -0.04 18.58 5.39
C LEU A 412 -0.19 19.79 4.43
N PRO A 413 0.57 20.89 4.57
CA PRO A 413 0.51 22.01 3.62
C PRO A 413 0.92 21.61 2.19
N VAL A 414 1.88 20.69 2.05
CA VAL A 414 2.33 20.19 0.75
C VAL A 414 1.21 19.41 0.07
N VAL A 415 0.50 18.56 0.81
CA VAL A 415 -0.65 17.79 0.29
C VAL A 415 -1.78 18.72 -0.16
N ARG A 416 -2.03 19.82 0.57
CA ARG A 416 -3.02 20.83 0.17
C ARG A 416 -2.66 21.50 -1.15
N ALA A 417 -1.39 21.88 -1.31
CA ALA A 417 -0.91 22.54 -2.53
C ALA A 417 -0.91 21.59 -3.74
N ALA A 418 -0.54 20.32 -3.55
CA ALA A 418 -0.27 19.39 -4.66
C ALA A 418 -1.49 18.63 -5.21
N GLN A 419 -2.58 18.49 -4.45
CA GLN A 419 -3.67 17.58 -4.83
C GLN A 419 -4.63 18.11 -5.92
N GLY A 420 -4.64 19.42 -6.18
CA GLY A 420 -5.43 20.02 -7.26
C GLY A 420 -6.94 19.71 -7.26
N GLY A 421 -7.55 19.35 -6.12
CA GLY A 421 -8.98 19.02 -6.03
C GLY A 421 -9.35 17.56 -6.35
N ARG A 422 -8.39 16.73 -6.76
CA ARG A 422 -8.55 15.28 -6.99
C ARG A 422 -7.54 14.50 -6.15
N LEU A 423 -7.88 14.29 -4.88
CA LEU A 423 -6.94 13.73 -3.91
C LEU A 423 -6.49 12.31 -4.28
N PHE A 424 -7.38 11.50 -4.85
CA PHE A 424 -7.03 10.13 -5.23
C PHE A 424 -6.00 10.09 -6.37
N ASP A 425 -6.13 10.96 -7.36
CA ASP A 425 -5.20 11.03 -8.49
C ASP A 425 -3.79 11.41 -8.00
N TYR A 426 -3.68 12.32 -7.02
CA TYR A 426 -2.42 12.65 -6.36
C TYR A 426 -1.78 11.43 -5.67
N ILE A 427 -2.56 10.67 -4.86
CA ILE A 427 -2.06 9.46 -4.18
C ILE A 427 -1.51 8.48 -5.21
N GLN A 428 -2.28 8.24 -6.28
CA GLN A 428 -1.93 7.26 -7.29
C GLN A 428 -0.72 7.71 -8.13
N ALA A 429 -0.60 9.00 -8.44
CA ALA A 429 0.56 9.55 -9.16
C ALA A 429 1.86 9.38 -8.35
N VAL A 430 1.90 9.85 -7.10
CA VAL A 430 3.09 9.71 -6.24
C VAL A 430 3.45 8.23 -6.05
N GLY A 431 2.45 7.37 -5.85
CA GLY A 431 2.65 5.92 -5.80
C GLY A 431 3.28 5.37 -7.08
N SER A 432 2.77 5.77 -8.24
CA SER A 432 3.27 5.37 -9.55
C SER A 432 4.71 5.79 -9.86
N PHE A 433 5.25 6.81 -9.19
CA PHE A 433 6.65 7.20 -9.37
C PHE A 433 7.63 6.45 -8.46
N LEU A 434 7.19 6.04 -7.26
CA LEU A 434 8.10 5.55 -6.23
C LEU A 434 7.97 4.05 -5.93
N THR A 435 6.79 3.46 -6.16
CA THR A 435 6.52 2.06 -5.77
C THR A 435 6.85 1.00 -6.82
N PRO A 436 6.79 1.26 -8.15
CA PRO A 436 7.13 0.23 -9.14
C PRO A 436 8.53 -0.37 -9.01
N PRO A 437 9.60 0.40 -8.65
CA PRO A 437 10.92 -0.19 -8.41
C PRO A 437 10.93 -1.20 -7.26
N ILE A 438 10.16 -0.91 -6.19
CA ILE A 438 10.01 -1.83 -5.06
C ILE A 438 9.24 -3.09 -5.51
N ALA A 439 8.14 -2.92 -6.26
CA ALA A 439 7.39 -4.06 -6.81
C ALA A 439 8.31 -4.96 -7.64
N ALA A 440 9.05 -4.38 -8.60
CA ALA A 440 9.97 -5.10 -9.47
C ALA A 440 10.97 -5.92 -8.67
N LEU A 441 11.57 -5.32 -7.64
CA LEU A 441 12.52 -6.01 -6.77
C LEU A 441 11.92 -7.23 -6.07
N PHE A 442 10.71 -7.11 -5.50
CA PHE A 442 10.05 -8.23 -4.82
C PHE A 442 9.59 -9.33 -5.78
N PHE A 443 9.08 -8.95 -6.96
CA PHE A 443 8.74 -9.93 -8.00
C PHE A 443 9.98 -10.68 -8.46
N LEU A 444 11.09 -9.99 -8.71
CA LEU A 444 12.37 -10.63 -9.03
C LEU A 444 12.89 -11.51 -7.89
N ALA A 445 12.80 -11.04 -6.65
CA ALA A 445 13.19 -11.78 -5.46
C ALA A 445 12.46 -13.12 -5.35
N VAL A 446 11.14 -13.12 -5.62
CA VAL A 446 10.28 -14.31 -5.54
C VAL A 446 10.43 -15.21 -6.76
N PHE A 447 10.41 -14.68 -7.98
CA PHE A 447 10.29 -15.47 -9.20
C PHE A 447 11.61 -15.78 -9.91
N VAL A 448 12.67 -15.00 -9.69
CA VAL A 448 13.93 -15.12 -10.44
C VAL A 448 15.08 -15.51 -9.50
N PRO A 449 15.47 -16.80 -9.45
CA PRO A 449 16.58 -17.26 -8.61
C PRO A 449 17.93 -16.63 -8.98
N ARG A 450 18.09 -16.20 -10.24
CA ARG A 450 19.35 -15.67 -10.77
C ARG A 450 19.74 -14.30 -10.22
N VAL A 451 18.78 -13.52 -9.71
CA VAL A 451 19.01 -12.16 -9.19
C VAL A 451 19.80 -12.22 -7.88
N ASN A 452 20.82 -11.37 -7.78
CA ASN A 452 21.74 -11.26 -6.63
C ASN A 452 21.72 -9.85 -6.02
N GLU A 453 22.47 -9.63 -4.93
CA GLU A 453 22.45 -8.36 -4.17
C GLU A 453 22.84 -7.13 -5.00
N PRO A 454 23.93 -7.13 -5.81
CA PRO A 454 24.29 -5.97 -6.61
C PRO A 454 23.20 -5.60 -7.62
N GLY A 455 22.63 -6.59 -8.31
CA GLY A 455 21.54 -6.34 -9.26
C GLY A 455 20.28 -5.84 -8.58
N ALA A 456 19.91 -6.43 -7.46
CA ALA A 456 18.79 -5.95 -6.65
C ALA A 456 18.99 -4.49 -6.17
N PHE A 457 20.18 -4.14 -5.69
CA PHE A 457 20.49 -2.81 -5.20
C PHE A 457 20.49 -1.75 -6.32
N TRP A 458 21.22 -1.99 -7.42
CA TRP A 458 21.30 -1.05 -8.53
C TRP A 458 20.00 -0.94 -9.32
N GLY A 459 19.23 -2.03 -9.41
CA GLY A 459 17.87 -1.99 -9.93
C GLY A 459 16.99 -1.06 -9.10
N LEU A 460 16.98 -1.22 -7.78
CA LEU A 460 16.19 -0.38 -6.88
C LEU A 460 16.62 1.10 -6.96
N VAL A 461 17.92 1.39 -6.83
CA VAL A 461 18.44 2.76 -6.87
C VAL A 461 18.21 3.42 -8.23
N GLY A 462 18.49 2.71 -9.32
CA GLY A 462 18.26 3.20 -10.68
C GLY A 462 16.80 3.46 -10.97
N GLY A 463 15.91 2.54 -10.57
CA GLY A 463 14.46 2.72 -10.66
C GLY A 463 13.96 3.92 -9.84
N LEU A 464 14.43 4.07 -8.59
CA LEU A 464 14.04 5.22 -7.76
C LEU A 464 14.56 6.54 -8.31
N ALA A 465 15.77 6.57 -8.87
CA ALA A 465 16.33 7.75 -9.51
C ALA A 465 15.49 8.17 -10.72
N LEU A 466 15.09 7.21 -11.57
CA LEU A 466 14.17 7.48 -12.69
C LEU A 466 12.80 7.98 -12.22
N GLY A 467 12.27 7.38 -11.16
CA GLY A 467 11.02 7.80 -10.53
C GLY A 467 11.08 9.24 -10.01
N LEU A 468 12.13 9.58 -9.26
CA LEU A 468 12.35 10.93 -8.74
C LEU A 468 12.60 11.95 -9.86
N ALA A 469 13.35 11.57 -10.90
CA ALA A 469 13.58 12.42 -12.06
C ALA A 469 12.27 12.81 -12.77
N ARG A 470 11.24 11.96 -12.71
CA ARG A 470 9.90 12.26 -13.23
C ARG A 470 9.01 13.00 -12.23
N MET A 471 9.11 12.66 -10.94
CA MET A 471 8.28 13.21 -9.87
C MET A 471 8.63 14.67 -9.55
N VAL A 472 9.92 14.99 -9.42
CA VAL A 472 10.37 16.33 -8.98
C VAL A 472 9.95 17.43 -9.97
N PRO A 473 10.16 17.30 -11.29
CA PRO A 473 9.70 18.32 -12.24
C PRO A 473 8.18 18.50 -12.26
N GLU A 474 7.41 17.43 -12.08
CA GLU A 474 5.95 17.51 -12.12
C GLU A 474 5.38 18.34 -10.98
N PHE A 475 5.91 18.18 -9.77
CA PHE A 475 5.49 18.96 -8.61
C PHE A 475 6.18 20.33 -8.53
N ALA A 476 7.39 20.50 -9.08
CA ALA A 476 8.12 21.76 -9.02
C ALA A 476 7.70 22.76 -10.10
N MET A 477 7.45 22.29 -11.33
CA MET A 477 7.17 23.16 -12.48
C MET A 477 5.67 23.25 -12.77
N GLY A 478 4.86 22.36 -12.19
CA GLY A 478 3.45 22.22 -12.53
C GLY A 478 3.32 21.71 -13.97
N THR A 479 2.93 20.44 -14.14
CA THR A 479 2.56 20.02 -15.49
C THR A 479 1.17 20.55 -15.80
N GLU A 480 1.08 21.49 -16.73
CA GLU A 480 0.01 21.40 -17.73
C GLU A 480 0.28 20.16 -18.57
N THR A 481 0.13 18.97 -17.97
CA THR A 481 -0.13 17.81 -18.80
C THR A 481 -1.35 18.19 -19.61
N ALA A 482 -1.35 17.88 -20.90
CA ALA A 482 -2.56 17.86 -21.73
C ALA A 482 -3.57 16.79 -21.23
N SER A 483 -3.64 16.57 -19.92
CA SER A 483 -4.78 16.03 -19.20
C SER A 483 -5.92 17.02 -19.33
N CYS A 484 -7.06 16.50 -19.69
CA CYS A 484 -8.27 17.24 -19.91
C CYS A 484 -8.77 17.88 -18.61
N GLN A 485 -8.23 19.04 -18.26
CA GLN A 485 -8.70 19.86 -17.16
C GLN A 485 -9.74 20.83 -17.70
N ALA A 486 -10.91 20.81 -17.06
CA ALA A 486 -11.94 21.79 -17.29
C ALA A 486 -11.48 23.13 -16.70
N GLY A 487 -11.26 24.11 -17.57
CA GLY A 487 -11.23 25.53 -17.18
C GLY A 487 -9.86 26.21 -17.23
N SER A 488 -9.43 26.57 -18.43
CA SER A 488 -8.77 27.86 -18.64
C SER A 488 -9.21 28.40 -20.00
N GLY A 489 -10.25 29.23 -19.96
CA GLY A 489 -10.52 30.17 -21.04
C GLY A 489 -9.49 31.27 -20.99
N GLU A 490 -8.27 31.00 -21.46
CA GLU A 490 -7.32 32.05 -21.82
C GLU A 490 -6.96 31.87 -23.28
N THR A 491 -7.47 32.78 -24.09
CA THR A 491 -7.07 33.01 -25.48
C THR A 491 -5.62 33.51 -25.48
N GLY A 492 -4.68 32.59 -25.35
CA GLY A 492 -3.25 32.82 -25.60
C GLY A 492 -2.96 32.59 -27.08
N ASN A 493 -2.87 33.68 -27.84
CA ASN A 493 -2.31 33.69 -29.18
C ASN A 493 -0.85 33.16 -29.12
N SER A 494 -0.60 31.92 -29.54
CA SER A 494 0.77 31.46 -29.82
C SER A 494 0.86 30.99 -31.26
N THR A 495 1.35 31.91 -32.09
CA THR A 495 1.89 31.71 -33.42
C THR A 495 2.77 30.46 -33.51
N GLY A 496 2.58 29.70 -34.60
CA GLY A 496 3.35 28.50 -34.88
C GLY A 496 4.85 28.74 -34.99
N SER A 497 5.62 27.75 -34.54
CA SER A 497 7.01 27.58 -34.92
C SER A 497 7.21 26.10 -35.25
N GLY A 498 7.30 25.81 -36.55
CA GLY A 498 7.75 24.51 -37.03
C GLY A 498 9.21 24.27 -36.67
N TRP A 499 9.55 23.02 -36.37
CA TRP A 499 10.92 22.54 -36.40
C TRP A 499 10.98 21.22 -37.16
N THR A 500 11.42 21.38 -38.40
CA THR A 500 12.06 20.37 -39.24
C THR A 500 13.42 19.97 -38.66
N GLY A 501 13.72 18.68 -38.71
CA GLY A 501 15.10 18.18 -38.83
C GLY A 501 15.69 17.53 -37.57
N ALA A 502 15.81 16.20 -37.60
CA ALA A 502 17.11 15.49 -37.63
C ALA A 502 16.95 14.05 -37.10
N LEU A 503 16.94 13.08 -38.01
CA LEU A 503 17.75 11.85 -37.97
C LEU A 503 17.36 11.00 -39.19
N GLY A 504 18.29 10.95 -40.15
CA GLY A 504 18.12 10.24 -41.41
C GLY A 504 18.51 8.77 -41.34
N THR A 505 17.91 8.00 -42.24
CA THR A 505 18.50 7.04 -43.21
C THR A 505 17.67 5.75 -43.27
N GLY A 506 17.08 5.49 -44.45
CA GLY A 506 16.28 4.29 -44.71
C GLY A 506 15.30 4.44 -45.88
N SER A 507 15.84 4.52 -47.10
CA SER A 507 15.28 4.23 -48.42
C SER A 507 13.76 4.22 -48.69
N ALA A 508 13.36 5.20 -49.50
CA ALA A 508 12.38 5.23 -50.59
C ALA A 508 11.45 4.02 -50.86
N VAL A 509 10.14 4.31 -50.97
CA VAL A 509 9.30 4.09 -52.18
C VAL A 509 8.20 5.16 -52.21
N ALA A 510 8.05 5.82 -53.36
CA ALA A 510 7.08 6.86 -53.64
C ALA A 510 5.68 6.29 -53.97
N PHE A 511 4.63 7.00 -53.57
CA PHE A 511 3.36 7.02 -54.31
C PHE A 511 2.81 8.45 -54.35
N THR A 512 2.68 8.94 -55.57
CA THR A 512 2.08 10.21 -55.98
C THR A 512 0.56 10.19 -55.78
N GLY A 513 0.01 11.32 -55.33
CA GLY A 513 -1.44 11.55 -55.25
C GLY A 513 -1.73 13.04 -55.13
N SER A 514 -1.74 13.72 -56.27
CA SER A 514 -2.16 15.10 -56.47
C SER A 514 -3.67 15.27 -56.41
N SER A 515 -4.14 16.41 -55.86
CA SER A 515 -5.42 17.13 -56.08
C SER A 515 -5.65 18.02 -54.84
N PHE A 516 -6.13 19.26 -54.86
CA PHE A 516 -6.54 20.21 -55.89
C PHE A 516 -6.58 21.59 -55.19
N SER A 517 -6.29 22.66 -55.94
CA SER A 517 -6.32 24.07 -55.58
C SER A 517 -7.71 24.63 -55.23
N SER A 518 -7.79 25.67 -54.39
CA SER A 518 -8.43 26.94 -54.81
C SER A 518 -8.06 28.11 -53.89
N THR A 519 -7.74 29.21 -54.56
CA THR A 519 -7.33 30.55 -54.14
C THR A 519 -8.51 31.48 -53.86
N GLY A 520 -8.33 32.49 -53.02
CA GLY A 520 -9.20 33.67 -52.97
C GLY A 520 -8.74 34.77 -52.00
N SER A 521 -8.14 35.83 -52.57
CA SER A 521 -8.14 37.28 -52.22
C SER A 521 -8.44 37.74 -50.78
N GLY A 522 -7.79 38.71 -50.15
CA GLY A 522 -7.07 39.90 -50.66
C GLY A 522 -7.63 41.20 -50.04
N SER A 523 -6.89 41.74 -49.06
CA SER A 523 -6.73 43.14 -48.60
C SER A 523 -7.91 44.11 -48.37
N SER A 524 -7.95 44.79 -47.21
CA SER A 524 -7.56 46.21 -46.99
C SER A 524 -8.33 46.96 -45.86
N GLY A 525 -7.60 47.71 -45.02
CA GLY A 525 -8.02 49.01 -44.45
C GLY A 525 -8.58 49.08 -43.01
N PRO A 526 -8.41 50.21 -42.28
CA PRO A 526 -8.04 50.19 -40.85
C PRO A 526 -8.96 50.99 -39.88
N GLU A 527 -8.53 50.99 -38.62
CA GLU A 527 -8.67 52.04 -37.58
C GLU A 527 -9.88 52.08 -36.63
N ILE A 528 -9.52 52.17 -35.35
CA ILE A 528 -10.33 52.27 -34.13
C ILE A 528 -10.22 53.71 -33.61
N ILE A 529 -11.34 54.31 -33.21
CA ILE A 529 -11.38 55.44 -32.27
C ILE A 529 -12.11 54.95 -31.01
N GLY A 530 -11.45 55.08 -29.85
CA GLY A 530 -11.92 54.57 -28.58
C GLY A 530 -12.82 55.52 -27.78
N VAL A 531 -13.40 54.98 -26.70
CA VAL A 531 -13.84 55.70 -25.50
C VAL A 531 -13.69 54.76 -24.30
N GLY A 532 -13.00 55.20 -23.25
CA GLY A 532 -12.64 54.40 -22.08
C GLY A 532 -13.62 54.45 -20.92
N SER A 533 -13.31 53.71 -19.86
CA SER A 533 -13.58 54.08 -18.46
C SER A 533 -12.86 53.15 -17.48
N GLY A 534 -11.97 53.75 -16.68
CA GLY A 534 -11.63 53.44 -15.29
C GLY A 534 -11.32 52.00 -14.85
N SER A 535 -10.02 51.67 -14.75
CA SER A 535 -9.52 50.60 -13.88
C SER A 535 -8.93 51.20 -12.60
N VAL A 536 -9.47 50.77 -11.46
CA VAL A 536 -8.86 50.93 -10.14
C VAL A 536 -7.68 49.96 -10.05
N GLU A 537 -6.46 50.49 -9.98
CA GLU A 537 -5.27 49.70 -9.65
C GLU A 537 -5.28 49.35 -8.16
N VAL A 538 -5.24 48.06 -7.86
CA VAL A 538 -4.89 47.54 -6.53
C VAL A 538 -3.48 46.98 -6.65
N GLU A 539 -2.56 47.66 -5.98
CA GLU A 539 -1.13 47.36 -5.88
C GLU A 539 -0.91 46.04 -5.13
N TYR A 540 -0.32 45.04 -5.79
CA TYR A 540 0.18 43.83 -5.13
C TYR A 540 1.63 44.08 -4.69
N GLY A 541 1.85 44.08 -3.37
CA GLY A 541 3.17 44.14 -2.78
C GLY A 541 4.02 42.93 -3.17
N GLU A 542 5.16 43.21 -3.78
CA GLU A 542 6.26 42.28 -3.99
C GLU A 542 6.87 41.85 -2.65
N THR A 543 6.93 40.55 -2.40
CA THR A 543 7.95 39.98 -1.50
C THR A 543 8.41 38.63 -2.01
N GLY A 544 9.70 38.53 -2.36
CA GLY A 544 10.42 37.26 -2.41
C GLY A 544 11.27 37.04 -3.65
N SER A 545 12.45 37.66 -3.68
CA SER A 545 13.59 37.26 -4.52
C SER A 545 13.83 35.74 -4.42
N GLY A 546 13.54 35.03 -5.51
CA GLY A 546 13.80 33.61 -5.67
C GLY A 546 14.31 33.37 -7.09
N SER A 547 15.50 32.79 -7.19
CA SER A 547 16.26 32.45 -8.40
C SER A 547 15.45 32.28 -9.68
N ALA A 548 15.89 32.98 -10.74
CA ALA A 548 15.49 32.82 -12.13
C ALA A 548 15.75 31.38 -12.64
N TRP A 549 14.85 30.47 -12.33
CA TRP A 549 14.56 29.32 -13.19
C TRP A 549 13.39 29.77 -14.05
N GLY A 550 13.67 30.08 -15.32
CA GLY A 550 12.59 30.34 -16.29
C GLY A 550 11.59 29.18 -16.23
N ALA A 551 10.31 29.50 -16.47
CA ALA A 551 9.22 28.53 -16.59
C ALA A 551 9.50 27.57 -17.77
N GLY A 552 10.43 26.64 -17.56
CA GLY A 552 10.79 25.60 -18.50
C GLY A 552 9.70 24.55 -18.45
N ARG A 553 9.00 24.37 -19.57
CA ARG A 553 8.14 23.20 -19.76
C ARG A 553 8.97 21.95 -19.46
N CYS A 554 8.47 21.08 -18.59
CA CYS A 554 9.08 19.79 -18.38
C CYS A 554 9.20 19.08 -19.75
N PRO A 555 10.32 18.43 -20.08
CA PRO A 555 10.50 17.77 -21.37
C PRO A 555 9.33 16.83 -21.68
N ASP A 556 8.73 16.96 -22.87
CA ASP A 556 7.51 16.23 -23.25
C ASP A 556 7.68 14.71 -23.17
N PHE A 557 8.89 14.19 -23.42
CA PHE A 557 9.16 12.75 -23.29
C PHE A 557 9.11 12.25 -21.84
N LEU A 558 9.32 13.14 -20.85
CA LEU A 558 9.30 12.79 -19.44
C LEU A 558 7.89 13.07 -18.88
N CYS A 559 7.39 14.30 -19.01
CA CYS A 559 6.13 14.72 -18.42
C CYS A 559 4.89 14.51 -19.29
N GLY A 560 5.04 14.28 -20.60
CA GLY A 560 3.91 13.97 -21.50
C GLY A 560 3.39 12.53 -21.35
N LEU A 561 4.12 11.65 -20.65
CA LEU A 561 3.68 10.30 -20.33
C LEU A 561 2.77 10.31 -19.09
N HIS A 562 1.57 9.73 -19.26
CA HIS A 562 0.64 9.49 -18.17
C HIS A 562 1.28 8.62 -17.06
N TYR A 563 1.07 8.98 -15.79
CA TYR A 563 1.75 8.35 -14.64
C TYR A 563 1.60 6.82 -14.59
N LEU A 564 0.46 6.26 -15.01
CA LEU A 564 0.27 4.81 -15.11
C LEU A 564 1.17 4.16 -16.19
N HIS A 565 1.29 4.77 -17.37
CA HIS A 565 2.21 4.24 -18.40
C HIS A 565 3.65 4.33 -17.92
N PHE A 566 4.01 5.45 -17.29
CA PHE A 566 5.32 5.63 -16.67
C PHE A 566 5.59 4.55 -15.61
N ALA A 567 4.62 4.21 -14.76
CA ALA A 567 4.77 3.15 -13.76
C ALA A 567 5.09 1.78 -14.38
N ALA A 568 4.44 1.43 -15.50
CA ALA A 568 4.73 0.18 -16.22
C ALA A 568 6.16 0.19 -16.79
N LEU A 569 6.56 1.28 -17.44
CA LEU A 569 7.91 1.45 -17.97
C LEU A 569 8.96 1.41 -16.85
N LEU A 570 8.68 2.05 -15.72
CA LEU A 570 9.56 2.09 -14.56
C LEU A 570 9.76 0.70 -13.95
N PHE A 571 8.68 -0.10 -13.86
CA PHE A 571 8.77 -1.50 -13.43
C PHE A 571 9.66 -2.33 -14.36
N VAL A 572 9.45 -2.22 -15.68
CA VAL A 572 10.23 -2.96 -16.68
C VAL A 572 11.69 -2.52 -16.69
N ALA A 573 11.96 -1.21 -16.66
CA ALA A 573 13.31 -0.67 -16.59
C ALA A 573 14.05 -1.13 -15.34
N THR A 574 13.38 -1.12 -14.18
CA THR A 574 13.96 -1.62 -12.92
C THR A 574 14.29 -3.11 -13.04
N CYS A 575 13.39 -3.92 -13.60
CA CYS A 575 13.63 -5.33 -13.85
C CYS A 575 14.84 -5.55 -14.77
N ALA A 576 14.92 -4.79 -15.87
CA ALA A 576 16.01 -4.90 -16.84
C ALA A 576 17.36 -4.56 -16.22
N ILE A 577 17.46 -3.46 -15.47
CA ILE A 577 18.68 -3.06 -14.76
C ILE A 577 19.08 -4.16 -13.76
N ALA A 578 18.14 -4.63 -12.94
CA ALA A 578 18.41 -5.63 -11.92
C ALA A 578 18.90 -6.96 -12.50
N VAL A 579 18.28 -7.42 -13.58
CA VAL A 579 18.68 -8.66 -14.26
C VAL A 579 20.02 -8.49 -14.97
N ALA A 580 20.23 -7.40 -15.72
CA ALA A 580 21.47 -7.14 -16.44
C ALA A 580 22.67 -7.12 -15.48
N VAL A 581 22.59 -6.34 -14.40
CA VAL A 581 23.64 -6.30 -13.38
C VAL A 581 23.81 -7.66 -12.71
N SER A 582 22.72 -8.37 -12.41
CA SER A 582 22.82 -9.71 -11.81
C SER A 582 23.54 -10.71 -12.72
N LEU A 583 23.35 -10.62 -14.04
CA LEU A 583 24.01 -11.48 -15.02
C LEU A 583 25.52 -11.25 -15.08
N CYS A 584 25.97 -10.01 -14.81
CA CYS A 584 27.40 -9.66 -14.72
C CYS A 584 28.08 -10.13 -13.43
N HIS A 585 27.33 -10.62 -12.45
CA HIS A 585 27.83 -11.08 -11.15
C HIS A 585 27.56 -12.57 -10.91
N PRO A 586 28.33 -13.24 -10.04
CA PRO A 586 28.11 -14.65 -9.74
C PRO A 586 26.70 -14.89 -9.15
N PRO A 587 26.05 -16.03 -9.49
CA PRO A 587 24.74 -16.38 -8.95
C PRO A 587 24.83 -16.80 -7.47
N ILE A 588 23.74 -16.59 -6.72
CA ILE A 588 23.63 -17.09 -5.35
C ILE A 588 23.45 -18.62 -5.38
N PRO A 589 24.25 -19.39 -4.62
CA PRO A 589 24.11 -20.84 -4.55
C PRO A 589 22.71 -21.28 -4.06
N ARG A 590 22.18 -22.39 -4.61
CA ARG A 590 20.81 -22.86 -4.35
C ARG A 590 20.51 -23.14 -2.87
N ARG A 591 21.50 -23.59 -2.10
CA ARG A 591 21.39 -23.87 -0.65
C ARG A 591 20.88 -22.67 0.17
N HIS A 592 21.17 -21.45 -0.30
CA HIS A 592 20.74 -20.22 0.35
C HIS A 592 19.33 -19.77 -0.07
N LEU A 593 18.75 -20.34 -1.14
CA LEU A 593 17.48 -19.92 -1.73
C LEU A 593 16.29 -20.80 -1.35
N HIS A 594 16.52 -21.92 -0.66
CA HIS A 594 15.46 -22.84 -0.26
C HIS A 594 14.35 -22.12 0.51
N ARG A 595 13.10 -22.34 0.10
CA ARG A 595 11.89 -21.72 0.68
C ARG A 595 11.83 -20.18 0.62
N LEU A 596 12.74 -19.51 -0.11
CA LEU A 596 12.73 -18.05 -0.32
C LEU A 596 12.27 -17.62 -1.72
N VAL A 597 12.32 -18.55 -2.69
CA VAL A 597 11.89 -18.32 -4.08
C VAL A 597 10.78 -19.29 -4.47
N PHE A 598 9.94 -18.90 -5.44
CA PHE A 598 8.79 -19.66 -5.89
C PHE A 598 9.17 -21.05 -6.38
N SER A 599 10.25 -21.18 -7.17
CA SER A 599 10.69 -22.47 -7.72
C SER A 599 11.18 -23.46 -6.66
N LEU A 600 11.71 -22.97 -5.53
CA LEU A 600 12.26 -23.78 -4.42
C LEU A 600 11.34 -23.79 -3.17
N ARG A 601 10.09 -23.35 -3.32
CA ARG A 601 9.14 -23.19 -2.19
C ARG A 601 8.74 -24.50 -1.52
N HIS A 602 8.91 -25.63 -2.20
CA HIS A 602 8.59 -26.98 -1.71
C HIS A 602 9.85 -27.79 -1.35
N SER A 603 11.05 -27.20 -1.43
CA SER A 603 12.28 -27.90 -1.06
C SER A 603 12.29 -28.27 0.43
N ARG A 604 12.59 -29.55 0.70
CA ARG A 604 12.78 -30.11 2.05
C ARG A 604 14.22 -30.01 2.53
N GLU A 605 15.15 -29.61 1.66
CA GLU A 605 16.56 -29.48 1.99
C GLU A 605 16.80 -28.39 3.07
N PRO A 606 17.85 -28.52 3.90
CA PRO A 606 18.21 -27.48 4.85
C PRO A 606 18.52 -26.17 4.13
N ARG A 607 18.25 -25.05 4.81
CA ARG A 607 18.52 -23.70 4.27
C ARG A 607 19.66 -23.09 5.07
N ASP A 608 20.70 -22.68 4.35
CA ASP A 608 21.82 -21.93 4.92
C ASP A 608 21.56 -20.44 4.72
N ASP A 609 21.32 -19.71 5.82
CA ASP A 609 21.08 -18.26 5.75
C ASP A 609 22.39 -17.52 5.40
N LEU A 610 22.34 -16.61 4.42
CA LEU A 610 23.49 -15.79 3.97
C LEU A 610 24.14 -14.99 5.12
N ASP A 611 23.34 -14.57 6.10
CA ASP A 611 23.79 -13.78 7.25
C ASP A 611 24.69 -14.57 8.23
N ARG A 612 24.67 -15.91 8.19
CA ARG A 612 25.52 -16.77 9.04
C ARG A 612 26.95 -16.86 8.53
N GLU A 613 27.18 -16.80 7.22
CA GLU A 613 28.53 -16.79 6.64
C GLU A 613 29.22 -15.43 6.86
N SER A 614 28.52 -14.30 6.71
CA SER A 614 29.12 -12.97 6.94
C SER A 614 29.55 -12.73 8.38
N SER A 615 28.87 -13.36 9.34
CA SER A 615 29.22 -13.27 10.77
C SER A 615 30.40 -14.18 11.13
N ARG A 616 30.54 -15.33 10.45
CA ARG A 616 31.69 -16.23 10.61
C ARG A 616 32.96 -15.67 9.98
N ASP A 617 32.88 -15.03 8.81
CA ASP A 617 34.04 -14.36 8.22
C ASP A 617 34.54 -13.19 9.08
N GLY A 618 33.63 -12.46 9.74
CA GLY A 618 34.01 -11.43 10.72
C GLY A 618 34.74 -12.00 11.95
N ASP A 619 34.29 -13.14 12.47
CA ASP A 619 34.94 -13.83 13.60
C ASP A 619 36.26 -14.51 13.22
N VAL A 620 36.40 -15.01 11.98
CA VAL A 620 37.66 -15.56 11.47
C VAL A 620 38.68 -14.44 11.25
N GLN A 621 38.24 -13.26 10.81
CA GLN A 621 39.10 -12.10 10.64
C GLN A 621 39.53 -11.46 11.98
N LEU A 622 38.69 -11.58 13.03
CA LEU A 622 39.06 -11.23 14.40
C LEU A 622 39.96 -12.28 15.08
N ARG A 623 39.86 -13.57 14.70
CA ARG A 623 40.76 -14.63 15.16
C ARG A 623 42.10 -14.68 14.42
N GLY A 624 42.24 -14.02 13.27
CA GLY A 624 43.49 -13.90 12.52
C GLY A 624 44.45 -12.81 13.02
N VAL A 625 44.06 -12.02 14.04
CA VAL A 625 44.96 -11.09 14.73
C VAL A 625 45.61 -11.84 15.90
N GLU A 626 46.62 -12.64 15.56
CA GLU A 626 47.47 -13.31 16.55
C GLU A 626 48.33 -12.25 17.26
N VAL A 627 47.94 -11.89 18.48
CA VAL A 627 48.75 -11.06 19.38
C VAL A 627 49.93 -11.91 19.83
N LYS A 628 51.12 -11.65 19.28
CA LYS A 628 52.40 -12.16 19.79
C LYS A 628 52.54 -11.80 21.28
N PRO A 629 52.71 -12.77 22.20
CA PRO A 629 53.08 -12.46 23.57
C PRO A 629 54.57 -12.10 23.61
N SER A 630 54.88 -10.90 24.09
CA SER A 630 56.24 -10.51 24.46
C SER A 630 56.67 -11.26 25.72
N SER A 631 57.79 -11.96 25.62
CA SER A 631 58.51 -12.62 26.71
C SER A 631 58.95 -11.65 27.81
N GLN A 632 58.71 -12.00 29.08
CA GLN A 632 59.63 -11.80 30.20
C GLN A 632 59.19 -12.71 31.37
N GLY A 633 60.18 -13.35 31.99
CA GLY A 633 60.07 -14.67 32.62
C GLY A 633 59.67 -14.71 34.10
N ALA A 634 59.38 -15.94 34.54
CA ALA A 634 59.78 -16.51 35.82
C ALA A 634 59.38 -18.01 35.83
N GLU A 635 60.38 -18.90 35.90
CA GLU A 635 60.26 -20.27 36.41
C GLU A 635 59.98 -20.24 37.95
N PRO A 636 59.48 -21.31 38.63
CA PRO A 636 59.85 -22.71 38.37
C PRO A 636 58.81 -23.83 38.65
N SER A 637 59.24 -25.04 38.26
CA SER A 637 59.10 -26.34 38.96
C SER A 637 57.90 -27.28 38.68
N ASN A 638 58.27 -28.35 37.96
CA ASN A 638 58.15 -29.77 38.29
C ASN A 638 56.85 -30.60 38.13
N GLN A 639 57.07 -31.72 37.41
CA GLN A 639 56.44 -33.05 37.48
C GLN A 639 55.02 -33.14 36.86
N GLY A 640 54.67 -34.10 35.99
CA GLY A 640 55.28 -35.35 35.57
C GLY A 640 54.13 -36.36 35.30
N ALA A 641 54.31 -37.20 34.28
CA ALA A 641 53.58 -38.44 33.96
C ALA A 641 52.41 -38.40 32.94
N GLU A 642 52.64 -39.20 31.90
CA GLU A 642 51.78 -39.69 30.81
C GLU A 642 50.90 -40.90 31.25
N PRO A 643 49.97 -41.39 30.38
CA PRO A 643 48.79 -42.16 30.78
C PRO A 643 48.97 -43.69 30.73
N ILE A 644 48.10 -44.42 31.44
CA ILE A 644 47.99 -45.88 31.34
C ILE A 644 46.58 -46.27 30.88
N ASN A 645 46.53 -46.93 29.72
CA ASN A 645 45.44 -47.74 29.20
C ASN A 645 45.39 -49.09 29.93
N GLN A 646 44.21 -49.56 30.35
CA GLN A 646 43.90 -50.99 30.42
C GLN A 646 42.41 -51.22 30.11
N GLY A 647 42.17 -52.05 29.10
CA GLY A 647 40.84 -52.55 28.73
C GLY A 647 40.51 -53.85 29.44
N VAL A 648 39.22 -54.16 29.56
CA VAL A 648 38.67 -55.49 29.80
C VAL A 648 37.25 -55.56 29.20
N GLU A 649 37.02 -56.57 28.36
CA GLU A 649 35.73 -57.20 28.02
C GLU A 649 35.91 -58.71 28.27
N PRO A 650 34.89 -59.58 28.19
CA PRO A 650 33.48 -59.47 28.62
C PRO A 650 33.01 -60.76 29.37
N HIS A 651 31.83 -60.75 30.01
CA HIS A 651 31.13 -62.01 30.36
C HIS A 651 29.58 -61.85 30.33
N ALA A 652 29.01 -62.37 29.24
CA ALA A 652 27.91 -63.35 29.09
C ALA A 652 26.63 -63.36 29.96
N GLN A 653 25.54 -63.79 29.26
CA GLN A 653 24.26 -64.39 29.70
C GLN A 653 23.17 -63.37 30.10
N GLY A 654 21.94 -63.36 29.58
CA GLY A 654 21.15 -64.31 28.79
C GLY A 654 19.75 -64.39 29.39
N ALA A 655 18.70 -64.02 28.65
CA ALA A 655 17.31 -64.51 28.76
C ALA A 655 16.32 -63.61 27.98
N GLU A 656 15.68 -64.17 26.95
CA GLU A 656 14.31 -63.82 26.54
C GLU A 656 13.32 -64.69 27.36
N PRO A 657 12.02 -64.32 27.44
CA PRO A 657 11.09 -64.84 26.44
C PRO A 657 10.01 -63.85 25.95
N SER A 658 9.42 -64.28 24.84
CA SER A 658 8.35 -63.73 24.01
C SER A 658 6.94 -63.70 24.63
N ASN A 659 6.07 -62.78 24.21
CA ASN A 659 4.94 -63.02 23.29
C ASN A 659 3.83 -61.93 23.32
N GLN A 660 3.47 -61.48 22.10
CA GLN A 660 2.14 -61.26 21.50
C GLN A 660 1.04 -60.39 22.16
N GLY A 661 0.49 -59.45 21.37
CA GLY A 661 -0.97 -59.41 21.12
C GLY A 661 -1.75 -58.10 21.31
N ALA A 662 -2.06 -57.44 20.19
CA ALA A 662 -3.36 -56.83 19.80
C ALA A 662 -4.03 -55.64 20.54
N GLU A 663 -4.12 -54.53 19.78
CA GLU A 663 -5.31 -53.70 19.42
C GLU A 663 -6.25 -52.97 20.42
N GLN A 664 -6.50 -51.70 20.04
CA GLN A 664 -7.76 -50.91 20.07
C GLN A 664 -8.15 -49.99 21.26
N ARG A 665 -8.02 -48.68 20.97
CA ARG A 665 -9.08 -47.62 20.95
C ARG A 665 -9.38 -46.76 22.21
N SER A 666 -9.28 -45.44 21.94
CA SER A 666 -10.10 -44.28 22.38
C SER A 666 -9.96 -43.64 23.75
N GLN A 667 -9.60 -42.35 23.66
CA GLN A 667 -10.26 -41.16 24.22
C GLN A 667 -9.98 -40.70 25.67
N TRP A 668 -9.43 -39.47 25.70
CA TRP A 668 -9.59 -38.41 26.71
C TRP A 668 -9.03 -38.63 28.11
N GLU A 669 -7.73 -38.37 28.31
CA GLU A 669 -7.24 -37.90 29.61
C GLU A 669 -6.22 -36.76 29.45
N GLU A 670 -6.39 -35.75 30.29
CA GLU A 670 -5.74 -34.44 30.33
C GLU A 670 -4.50 -34.51 31.24
N PRO A 671 -3.29 -34.04 30.86
CA PRO A 671 -2.14 -34.18 31.75
C PRO A 671 -2.00 -32.98 32.69
N GLN A 672 -2.14 -33.26 33.98
CA GLN A 672 -1.65 -32.43 35.08
C GLN A 672 -0.13 -32.25 34.99
N ARG A 673 0.32 -31.04 35.38
CA ARG A 673 1.73 -30.64 35.48
C ARG A 673 2.46 -31.45 36.56
N GLN A 674 3.60 -32.04 36.21
CA GLN A 674 4.66 -32.37 37.17
C GLN A 674 6.03 -31.95 36.60
N GLY A 675 6.90 -31.49 37.51
CA GLY A 675 8.06 -30.65 37.24
C GLY A 675 9.23 -31.35 36.55
N ALA A 676 9.95 -30.58 35.73
CA ALA A 676 11.21 -30.99 35.12
C ALA A 676 12.40 -30.56 36.00
N GLY A 677 13.24 -31.54 36.37
CA GLY A 677 14.60 -31.32 36.88
C GLY A 677 15.56 -30.82 35.79
N PRO A 678 16.80 -30.46 36.15
CA PRO A 678 17.71 -29.74 35.25
C PRO A 678 18.27 -30.68 34.15
N PRO A 679 18.56 -30.16 32.93
CA PRO A 679 19.02 -31.00 31.83
C PRO A 679 20.50 -31.34 31.97
N SER A 680 20.80 -32.64 31.94
CA SER A 680 22.14 -33.19 31.74
C SER A 680 22.62 -32.93 30.30
N GLN A 681 23.87 -32.46 30.18
CA GLN A 681 24.56 -32.22 28.92
C GLN A 681 24.94 -33.56 28.25
N GLY A 682 24.64 -33.69 26.95
CA GLY A 682 25.12 -34.78 26.12
C GLY A 682 24.09 -35.25 25.10
N ALA A 683 23.97 -34.55 23.97
CA ALA A 683 23.27 -35.07 22.79
C ALA A 683 24.11 -34.76 21.54
N GLY A 684 24.54 -35.84 20.90
CA GLY A 684 25.36 -35.86 19.69
C GLY A 684 24.60 -35.47 18.42
N LEU A 685 25.37 -35.46 17.34
CA LEU A 685 25.20 -34.78 16.05
C LEU A 685 24.09 -35.29 15.10
N ASP A 686 22.98 -35.86 15.59
CA ASP A 686 21.95 -36.46 14.71
C ASP A 686 20.55 -35.82 14.76
N ASP A 687 20.33 -34.75 15.53
CA ASP A 687 19.00 -34.14 15.70
C ASP A 687 18.69 -32.96 14.74
N GLN A 688 19.31 -32.93 13.55
CA GLN A 688 18.96 -31.91 12.52
C GLN A 688 17.71 -32.27 11.70
N GLY A 689 17.23 -33.51 11.77
CA GLY A 689 15.97 -33.94 11.13
C GLY A 689 14.72 -33.41 11.85
N GLY A 690 14.74 -33.33 13.19
CA GLY A 690 13.59 -32.93 14.00
C GLY A 690 13.22 -31.44 13.92
N VAL A 691 14.18 -30.57 13.61
CA VAL A 691 13.96 -29.12 13.51
C VAL A 691 13.23 -28.73 12.21
N VAL A 692 13.33 -29.57 11.17
CA VAL A 692 12.70 -29.32 9.86
C VAL A 692 11.19 -29.58 9.90
N ASP A 693 10.74 -30.57 10.67
CA ASP A 693 9.31 -30.88 10.84
C ASP A 693 8.59 -29.91 11.80
N ALA A 694 9.31 -29.28 12.73
CA ALA A 694 8.75 -28.31 13.67
C ALA A 694 8.23 -26.99 13.03
N LEU A 695 8.55 -26.75 11.75
CA LEU A 695 8.14 -25.55 11.00
C LEU A 695 7.11 -25.83 9.89
N ALA A 696 6.68 -27.08 9.72
CA ALA A 696 5.60 -27.41 8.81
C ALA A 696 4.28 -26.85 9.36
N PRO A 697 3.49 -26.09 8.56
CA PRO A 697 2.15 -25.70 9.00
C PRO A 697 1.34 -26.97 9.33
N PRO A 698 0.48 -26.93 10.36
CA PRO A 698 -0.30 -28.09 10.74
C PRO A 698 -1.08 -28.64 9.54
N PRO A 699 -1.29 -29.97 9.46
CA PRO A 699 -2.04 -30.56 8.36
C PRO A 699 -3.41 -29.89 8.23
N GLU A 700 -3.69 -29.35 7.05
CA GLU A 700 -4.91 -28.61 6.77
C GLU A 700 -5.99 -29.55 6.21
N ASP A 701 -7.24 -29.34 6.62
CA ASP A 701 -8.37 -30.13 6.14
C ASP A 701 -8.55 -29.96 4.61
N PRO A 702 -8.48 -31.04 3.82
CA PRO A 702 -8.61 -30.99 2.37
C PRO A 702 -9.95 -30.44 1.88
N LEU A 703 -11.03 -30.53 2.68
CA LEU A 703 -12.31 -29.92 2.36
C LEU A 703 -12.19 -28.39 2.31
N TRP A 704 -11.58 -27.78 3.32
CA TRP A 704 -11.43 -26.32 3.40
C TRP A 704 -10.51 -25.76 2.31
N ILE A 705 -9.44 -26.48 1.95
CA ILE A 705 -8.59 -26.11 0.81
C ILE A 705 -9.41 -26.03 -0.48
N ARG A 706 -10.26 -27.05 -0.74
CA ARG A 706 -11.12 -27.08 -1.93
C ARG A 706 -12.13 -25.93 -1.93
N VAL A 707 -12.80 -25.69 -0.80
CA VAL A 707 -13.77 -24.59 -0.66
C VAL A 707 -13.11 -23.24 -0.97
N VAL A 708 -11.94 -22.96 -0.40
CA VAL A 708 -11.24 -21.69 -0.61
C VAL A 708 -10.77 -21.53 -2.06
N ASN A 709 -10.25 -22.60 -2.69
CA ASN A 709 -9.84 -22.57 -4.09
C ASN A 709 -11.03 -22.35 -5.04
N ILE A 710 -12.18 -22.99 -4.80
CA ILE A 710 -13.39 -22.80 -5.61
C ILE A 710 -13.86 -21.34 -5.52
N ASN A 711 -13.93 -20.78 -4.31
CA ASN A 711 -14.33 -19.38 -4.13
C ASN A 711 -13.35 -18.41 -4.79
N ALA A 712 -12.04 -18.70 -4.78
CA ALA A 712 -11.06 -17.88 -5.50
C ALA A 712 -11.34 -17.83 -7.02
N ILE A 713 -11.69 -18.98 -7.62
CA ILE A 713 -12.05 -19.06 -9.05
C ILE A 713 -13.33 -18.29 -9.32
N ILE A 714 -14.36 -18.46 -8.49
CA ILE A 714 -15.63 -17.70 -8.62
C ILE A 714 -15.35 -16.21 -8.55
N MET A 715 -14.54 -15.77 -7.59
CA MET A 715 -14.19 -14.37 -7.41
C MET A 715 -13.42 -13.80 -8.62
N MET A 716 -12.51 -14.57 -9.23
CA MET A 716 -11.86 -14.18 -10.50
C MET A 716 -12.86 -14.07 -11.65
N ALA A 717 -13.78 -15.03 -11.77
CA ALA A 717 -14.80 -15.00 -12.82
C ALA A 717 -15.69 -13.75 -12.70
N VAL A 718 -16.11 -13.40 -11.47
CA VAL A 718 -16.85 -12.17 -11.18
C VAL A 718 -16.03 -10.94 -11.55
N ALA A 719 -14.75 -10.87 -11.16
CA ALA A 719 -13.88 -9.75 -11.52
C ALA A 719 -13.76 -9.59 -13.05
N ILE A 720 -13.48 -10.67 -13.78
CA ILE A 720 -13.35 -10.65 -15.24
C ILE A 720 -14.67 -10.21 -15.89
N PHE A 721 -15.81 -10.73 -15.43
CA PHE A 721 -17.12 -10.32 -15.91
C PHE A 721 -17.37 -8.83 -15.70
N LEU A 722 -17.09 -8.30 -14.51
CA LEU A 722 -17.27 -6.88 -14.19
C LEU A 722 -16.38 -5.98 -15.05
N TRP A 723 -15.12 -6.36 -15.26
CA TRP A 723 -14.23 -5.65 -16.19
C TRP A 723 -14.76 -5.69 -17.62
N GLY A 724 -15.21 -6.85 -18.10
CA GLY A 724 -15.75 -7.01 -19.46
C GLY A 724 -17.08 -6.28 -19.69
N TYR A 725 -17.95 -6.22 -18.69
CA TYR A 725 -19.24 -5.53 -18.78
C TYR A 725 -19.10 -4.01 -18.87
N PHE A 726 -18.10 -3.44 -18.19
CA PHE A 726 -17.84 -1.99 -18.18
C PHE A 726 -16.71 -1.53 -19.11
N ALA A 727 -16.08 -2.44 -19.85
CA ALA A 727 -15.11 -2.12 -20.90
C ALA A 727 -15.78 -1.37 -22.06
#